data_AF-A0A8S1SHM4-F1
#
_entry.id   AF-A0A8S1SHM4-F1
#
_cell.length_a   1.000
_cell.length_b   1.000
_cell.length_c   1.000
_cell.angle_alpha   90.00
_cell.angle_beta   90.00
_cell.angle_gamma   90.00
#
_symmetry.space_group_name_H-M   'P 1'
#
loop_
_entity.id
_entity.type
_entity.pdbx_description
1 polymer ?
#
loop_
_entity_poly.entity_id
_entity_poly.type
_entity_poly.pdbx_seq_one_letter_code
_entity_poly.pdbx_strand_id
1 'polypeptide(L)'
;MSKKPTVALIKSVILNEVRGRFKKCQLCQKEFTLFHKEHQCKRCRRAVCQTCANFHGPVLGDAGYSKQTHRICNTCKEESETIKKFIEQYKLGIGKDTFSLEWLKSSGLTIDLAKKEYDFAQKENDRAKDKGEFLKMKQELQSVMIDFWLNLNYSLREFLFNVMNNIELEQLQQQICRVLGALLLQYPEIGYSSDQVLITIFLLCFCSEASAYTILTILYSDIIPSYLYPLNLRKTPYDYQHETDQVLQVLEQGFKIKQQELQIIKPFVRSRITRYILTFGINFYMFQTSFFMINLILSYPKTGYDNFIKCLAVSFCQQFEDIKTFVNAPEDAEAQILRNVKSTQCEKDFTMTKVIIFLPQKRVTQSVVISRSNDKKLSNQIQPEHNRDIKVEISIKGNQNLSETAVSSEKNIQDSRRKSVEIKANPEADEEKANLKQYIEKIEETLMTKHKLVTELQNRIKELQNQPPQITNNGDVDKKLLEANEQLRKRISEQDTQISQLEEQNKYSNKLQEDAQEMVTSIQKSNKELEQQLETSLRTNKDLYLQIKDLKNQGSQQLQPPSPLTPSREKNYQINIALIQKKNEEKLQQQIDEQQQKIVQLELSMNQLNKELLGLQQLNQDKLKIIGNLEVRLIELDSTKRENEKLILEIAALFKKIEHHELVIIQQQEELDDLKAKYDQLSKQHEIQSEELDQVRIEKRQNLEDYERKENELLLIIEDLKNRLAEMSKQYQTTSDQLNQSLDHNNQMQNLVKEKDETIKLLETGIAKGIKKIAEIEANHQKQKEDDKKTIDELKQIIDQNNKKIKELEDSVAEKDAKLEEHKKEFKALKIIFVALEEKWTKLDNDHKDLSGKHEKLIAECEEWKKKFNDLDGEHSKLKEKYRLIVIEYEKVKENTNDKMNELKSQNEDLQRKLKALEDKHQLLQNQHQALMDRLEKETQNHIKKVGELDLIIIGLEKKAHEFKTLSENQKLEIDNLQAIIKELEGKIAQAEKDQQQRHQQLLVQITQHLEKLTKLENRNSKLELDVTELEKRIQELILYNQDYKNEIIKQDEKITILIKEGQTKESEILKLIQVIEKQKLDLIDYEKIIRELKQKIQELELIIIEKDKKIVEQEKSIKKLQTLLVQFKTLSEEMASIN
;
A
#
# COMPACT_ATOMS: atom_id res chain seq x y z
N MET A 1 -42.66 23.48 -16.70
CA MET A 1 -42.20 22.97 -15.39
C MET A 1 -40.68 23.03 -15.36
N SER A 2 -40.08 23.57 -14.29
CA SER A 2 -38.63 23.42 -14.09
C SER A 2 -38.33 21.99 -13.66
N LYS A 3 -37.46 21.27 -14.38
CA LYS A 3 -36.92 20.00 -13.87
C LYS A 3 -36.07 20.34 -12.65
N LYS A 4 -36.33 19.68 -11.50
CA LYS A 4 -35.40 19.76 -10.37
C LYS A 4 -34.02 19.30 -10.87
N PRO A 5 -32.91 20.00 -10.54
CA PRO A 5 -31.59 19.55 -10.94
C PRO A 5 -31.33 18.18 -10.31
N THR A 6 -30.90 17.22 -11.12
CA THR A 6 -30.46 15.91 -10.64
C THR A 6 -29.26 16.11 -9.73
N VAL A 7 -29.27 15.52 -8.54
CA VAL A 7 -28.13 15.56 -7.63
C VAL A 7 -27.00 14.72 -8.23
N ALA A 8 -25.82 15.31 -8.41
CA ALA A 8 -24.64 14.59 -8.88
C ALA A 8 -24.29 13.45 -7.90
N LEU A 9 -24.03 12.27 -8.46
CA LEU A 9 -23.71 11.05 -7.73
C LEU A 9 -22.22 11.00 -7.37
N ILE A 10 -21.37 11.60 -8.21
CA ILE A 10 -19.93 11.80 -7.96
C ILE A 10 -19.70 13.27 -7.61
N LYS A 11 -19.21 13.51 -6.40
CA LYS A 11 -19.01 14.86 -5.85
C LYS A 11 -17.77 15.52 -6.48
N SER A 12 -17.92 16.75 -6.96
CA SER A 12 -16.87 17.52 -7.67
C SER A 12 -16.52 18.85 -6.99
N VAL A 13 -15.31 19.36 -7.26
CA VAL A 13 -14.89 20.72 -6.90
C VAL A 13 -15.26 21.67 -8.06
N ILE A 14 -16.16 22.61 -7.80
CA ILE A 14 -16.71 23.52 -8.82
C ILE A 14 -15.69 24.61 -9.16
N LEU A 15 -15.20 24.65 -10.40
CA LEU A 15 -14.18 25.62 -10.85
C LEU A 15 -14.79 26.78 -11.64
N ASN A 16 -15.29 27.79 -10.93
CA ASN A 16 -15.92 28.99 -11.47
C ASN A 16 -15.06 29.70 -12.56
N GLU A 17 -15.64 29.93 -13.75
CA GLU A 17 -14.95 30.51 -14.92
C GLU A 17 -15.01 32.05 -15.04
N VAL A 18 -15.17 32.77 -13.91
CA VAL A 18 -15.39 34.23 -13.92
C VAL A 18 -14.08 34.99 -14.11
N ARG A 19 -13.79 35.40 -15.36
CA ARG A 19 -12.76 36.40 -15.67
C ARG A 19 -13.06 37.75 -15.01
N GLY A 20 -12.03 38.53 -14.68
CA GLY A 20 -12.15 39.82 -14.00
C GLY A 20 -12.45 39.73 -12.50
N ARG A 21 -12.75 38.53 -11.97
CA ARG A 21 -13.01 38.33 -10.54
C ARG A 21 -11.74 38.51 -9.68
N PHE A 22 -10.59 38.16 -10.22
CA PHE A 22 -9.31 38.22 -9.51
C PHE A 22 -8.51 39.45 -9.97
N LYS A 23 -8.07 40.28 -9.03
CA LYS A 23 -7.21 41.45 -9.31
C LYS A 23 -5.72 41.09 -9.46
N LYS A 24 -5.33 39.87 -9.11
CA LYS A 24 -3.95 39.37 -9.04
C LYS A 24 -3.83 38.00 -9.71
N CYS A 25 -2.67 37.72 -10.30
CA CYS A 25 -2.35 36.40 -10.81
C CYS A 25 -2.25 35.37 -9.68
N GLN A 26 -3.07 34.32 -9.72
CA GLN A 26 -3.15 33.25 -8.71
C GLN A 26 -1.94 32.29 -8.70
N LEU A 27 -0.76 32.75 -9.14
CA LEU A 27 0.51 32.02 -9.11
C LEU A 27 1.67 32.93 -8.69
N CYS A 28 1.79 34.13 -9.25
CA CYS A 28 2.87 35.08 -8.89
C CYS A 28 2.42 36.33 -8.12
N GLN A 29 1.12 36.43 -7.79
CA GLN A 29 0.47 37.52 -7.05
C GLN A 29 0.64 38.94 -7.63
N LYS A 30 1.24 39.09 -8.82
CA LYS A 30 1.30 40.35 -9.56
C LYS A 30 -0.11 40.82 -9.94
N GLU A 31 -0.37 42.10 -9.78
CA GLU A 31 -1.64 42.75 -10.12
C GLU A 31 -1.85 42.80 -11.63
N PHE A 32 -3.09 42.59 -12.06
CA PHE A 32 -3.46 42.71 -13.47
C PHE A 32 -3.65 44.19 -13.83
N THR A 33 -3.06 44.59 -14.96
CA THR A 33 -3.10 45.95 -15.48
C THR A 33 -3.32 45.94 -17.00
N LEU A 34 -3.47 47.11 -17.62
CA LEU A 34 -3.58 47.23 -19.09
C LEU A 34 -2.41 46.56 -19.84
N PHE A 35 -1.21 46.58 -19.25
CA PHE A 35 -0.01 45.92 -19.76
C PHE A 35 0.18 44.50 -19.22
N HIS A 36 -0.28 44.20 -18.00
CA HIS A 36 -0.20 42.88 -17.38
C HIS A 36 -1.58 42.20 -17.39
N LYS A 37 -2.04 41.79 -18.57
CA LYS A 37 -3.41 41.30 -18.77
C LYS A 37 -3.70 39.98 -18.07
N GLU A 38 -4.93 39.81 -17.61
CA GLU A 38 -5.46 38.53 -17.15
C GLU A 38 -5.60 37.56 -18.33
N HIS A 39 -5.07 36.35 -18.17
CA HIS A 39 -5.42 35.18 -18.96
C HIS A 39 -6.04 34.11 -18.05
N GLN A 40 -6.74 33.16 -18.66
CA GLN A 40 -7.39 32.07 -17.95
C GLN A 40 -6.75 30.74 -18.38
N CYS A 41 -6.24 29.95 -17.44
CA CYS A 41 -5.74 28.60 -17.73
C CYS A 41 -6.92 27.68 -18.07
N LYS A 42 -6.99 27.12 -19.28
CA LYS A 42 -8.14 26.28 -19.68
C LYS A 42 -8.21 24.90 -19.00
N ARG A 43 -7.13 24.45 -18.34
CA ARG A 43 -7.10 23.24 -17.50
C ARG A 43 -7.72 23.50 -16.11
N CYS A 44 -7.02 24.16 -15.19
CA CYS A 44 -7.50 24.42 -13.81
C CYS A 44 -8.37 25.70 -13.59
N ARG A 45 -8.67 26.44 -14.66
CA ARG A 45 -9.44 27.72 -14.65
C ARG A 45 -8.88 28.86 -13.80
N ARG A 46 -7.63 28.76 -13.28
CA ARG A 46 -6.92 29.87 -12.61
C ARG A 46 -6.83 31.12 -13.48
N ALA A 47 -6.96 32.29 -12.86
CA ALA A 47 -6.57 33.59 -13.42
C ALA A 47 -5.05 33.79 -13.31
N VAL A 48 -4.39 33.97 -14.45
CA VAL A 48 -2.93 33.90 -14.60
C VAL A 48 -2.40 34.94 -15.57
N CYS A 49 -1.22 35.52 -15.30
CA CYS A 49 -0.58 36.44 -16.22
C CYS A 49 0.19 35.70 -17.33
N GLN A 50 0.61 36.44 -18.37
CA GLN A 50 1.24 35.88 -19.57
C GLN A 50 2.50 35.04 -19.26
N THR A 51 3.29 35.40 -18.24
CA THR A 51 4.52 34.68 -17.84
C THR A 51 4.24 33.41 -17.04
N CYS A 52 3.12 33.35 -16.31
CA CYS A 52 2.69 32.17 -15.56
C CYS A 52 1.81 31.21 -16.38
N ALA A 53 1.59 31.54 -17.66
CA ALA A 53 0.85 30.74 -18.63
C ALA A 53 1.33 31.07 -20.06
N ASN A 54 2.63 30.91 -20.30
CA ASN A 54 3.24 31.06 -21.62
C ASN A 54 3.01 29.83 -22.52
N PHE A 55 2.78 28.66 -21.91
CA PHE A 55 2.56 27.41 -22.63
C PHE A 55 1.13 27.28 -23.20
N HIS A 56 1.05 26.67 -24.38
CA HIS A 56 -0.19 26.23 -25.00
C HIS A 56 -0.09 24.73 -25.31
N GLY A 57 -1.16 23.98 -25.03
CA GLY A 57 -1.19 22.53 -25.23
C GLY A 57 -2.62 22.00 -25.32
N PRO A 58 -2.82 20.74 -25.75
CA PRO A 58 -4.15 20.14 -25.75
C PRO A 58 -4.69 20.08 -24.31
N VAL A 59 -5.96 20.41 -24.14
CA VAL A 59 -6.67 20.27 -22.86
C VAL A 59 -7.76 19.23 -23.04
N LEU A 60 -7.86 18.31 -22.08
CA LEU A 60 -8.88 17.29 -22.02
C LEU A 60 -10.25 17.92 -21.69
N GLY A 61 -11.19 17.83 -22.63
CA GLY A 61 -12.60 18.17 -22.44
C GLY A 61 -13.46 16.91 -22.41
N ASP A 62 -14.78 17.09 -22.46
CA ASP A 62 -15.74 15.98 -22.35
C ASP A 62 -15.74 15.05 -23.60
N ALA A 63 -15.23 15.55 -24.73
CA ALA A 63 -15.03 14.80 -25.98
C ALA A 63 -13.56 14.38 -26.21
N GLY A 64 -12.78 14.18 -25.13
CA GLY A 64 -11.35 13.87 -25.21
C GLY A 64 -10.45 15.12 -25.34
N TYR A 65 -9.19 14.93 -25.73
CA TYR A 65 -8.25 16.04 -25.95
C TYR A 65 -8.75 16.97 -27.05
N SER A 66 -8.83 18.27 -26.75
CA SER A 66 -9.19 19.29 -27.74
C SER A 66 -8.17 19.32 -28.88
N LYS A 67 -8.66 19.30 -30.13
CA LYS A 67 -7.83 19.44 -31.35
C LYS A 67 -7.11 20.80 -31.44
N GLN A 68 -7.59 21.80 -30.70
CA GLN A 68 -6.93 23.11 -30.56
C GLN A 68 -6.05 23.12 -29.32
N THR A 69 -4.87 23.72 -29.40
CA THR A 69 -4.04 23.98 -28.22
C THR A 69 -4.57 25.19 -27.45
N HIS A 70 -4.77 25.02 -26.14
CA HIS A 70 -5.27 26.06 -25.25
C HIS A 70 -4.17 26.52 -24.29
N ARG A 71 -4.26 27.76 -23.83
CA ARG A 71 -3.33 28.31 -22.84
C ARG A 71 -3.47 27.58 -21.51
N ILE A 72 -2.35 27.06 -21.00
CA ILE A 72 -2.24 26.38 -19.70
C ILE A 72 -1.23 27.11 -18.82
N CYS A 73 -1.47 27.12 -17.51
CA CYS A 73 -0.54 27.68 -16.54
C CYS A 73 0.64 26.72 -16.28
N ASN A 74 1.77 27.28 -15.83
CA ASN A 74 3.02 26.54 -15.72
C ASN A 74 2.89 25.32 -14.79
N THR A 75 2.20 25.48 -13.64
CA THR A 75 1.87 24.37 -12.72
C THR A 75 1.01 23.29 -13.38
N CYS A 76 0.05 23.67 -14.23
CA CYS A 76 -0.76 22.70 -14.96
C CYS A 76 0.01 21.95 -16.05
N LYS A 77 1.11 22.51 -16.57
CA LYS A 77 2.03 21.83 -17.48
C LYS A 77 2.92 20.86 -16.71
N GLU A 78 3.61 21.35 -15.68
CA GLU A 78 4.47 20.59 -14.73
C GLU A 78 3.77 19.30 -14.27
N GLU A 79 2.51 19.43 -13.84
CA GLU A 79 1.66 18.33 -13.40
C GLU A 79 1.27 17.37 -14.54
N SER A 80 0.90 17.87 -15.73
CA SER A 80 0.57 17.03 -16.91
C SER A 80 1.76 16.20 -17.37
N GLU A 81 2.96 16.80 -17.41
CA GLU A 81 4.22 16.11 -17.71
C GLU A 81 4.56 15.07 -16.65
N THR A 82 4.29 15.36 -15.37
CA THR A 82 4.56 14.42 -14.27
C THR A 82 3.55 13.27 -14.22
N ILE A 83 2.27 13.50 -14.52
CA ILE A 83 1.26 12.45 -14.70
C ILE A 83 1.70 11.46 -15.80
N LYS A 84 2.17 11.97 -16.94
CA LYS A 84 2.62 11.13 -18.07
C LYS A 84 3.86 10.31 -17.70
N LYS A 85 4.88 10.95 -17.11
CA LYS A 85 6.08 10.25 -16.60
C LYS A 85 5.74 9.18 -15.56
N PHE A 86 4.80 9.44 -14.66
CA PHE A 86 4.37 8.48 -13.64
C PHE A 86 3.70 7.24 -14.26
N ILE A 87 2.80 7.44 -15.24
CA ILE A 87 2.14 6.35 -15.98
C ILE A 87 3.17 5.52 -16.75
N GLU A 88 4.13 6.16 -17.41
CA GLU A 88 5.20 5.51 -18.19
C GLU A 88 6.18 4.74 -17.30
N GLN A 89 6.70 5.38 -16.25
CA GLN A 89 7.66 4.82 -15.29
C GLN A 89 7.14 3.54 -14.62
N TYR A 90 5.89 3.57 -14.15
CA TYR A 90 5.26 2.44 -13.44
C TYR A 90 4.42 1.54 -14.36
N LYS A 91 4.42 1.79 -15.68
CA LYS A 91 3.71 1.04 -16.73
C LYS A 91 2.21 0.82 -16.41
N LEU A 92 1.58 1.86 -15.86
CA LEU A 92 0.22 1.80 -15.33
C LEU A 92 -0.82 1.45 -16.40
N GLY A 93 -1.90 0.81 -15.97
CA GLY A 93 -3.02 0.42 -16.82
C GLY A 93 -4.11 -0.23 -15.99
N ILE A 94 -5.38 -0.05 -16.39
CA ILE A 94 -6.51 -0.66 -15.67
C ILE A 94 -6.34 -2.19 -15.60
N GLY A 95 -6.53 -2.78 -14.42
CA GLY A 95 -6.48 -4.22 -14.22
C GLY A 95 -5.05 -4.80 -14.15
N LYS A 96 -4.02 -3.97 -13.98
CA LYS A 96 -2.61 -4.40 -13.86
C LYS A 96 -2.07 -4.19 -12.46
N ASP A 97 -1.54 -5.25 -11.86
CA ASP A 97 -0.85 -5.17 -10.57
C ASP A 97 0.46 -4.39 -10.69
N THR A 98 0.57 -3.31 -9.91
CA THR A 98 1.76 -2.44 -9.82
C THR A 98 2.05 -2.13 -8.35
N PHE A 99 1.46 -1.06 -7.79
CA PHE A 99 1.59 -0.72 -6.36
C PHE A 99 0.80 -1.68 -5.44
N SER A 100 -0.16 -2.43 -6.00
CA SER A 100 -0.92 -3.46 -5.27
C SER A 100 -0.05 -4.48 -4.53
N LEU A 101 1.14 -4.81 -5.05
CA LEU A 101 2.07 -5.74 -4.42
C LEU A 101 2.57 -5.21 -3.06
N GLU A 102 2.85 -3.92 -2.96
CA GLU A 102 3.32 -3.27 -1.72
C GLU A 102 2.17 -3.11 -0.71
N TRP A 103 0.98 -2.74 -1.19
CA TRP A 103 -0.22 -2.58 -0.36
C TRP A 103 -0.72 -3.91 0.23
N LEU A 104 -0.73 -4.98 -0.57
CA LEU A 104 -1.04 -6.35 -0.10
C LEU A 104 0.03 -6.84 0.88
N LYS A 105 1.32 -6.65 0.58
CA LYS A 105 2.42 -7.04 1.47
C LYS A 105 2.37 -6.30 2.82
N SER A 106 2.01 -5.02 2.82
CA SER A 106 1.81 -4.20 4.03
C SER A 106 0.66 -4.71 4.91
N SER A 107 -0.24 -5.51 4.34
CA SER A 107 -1.35 -6.18 5.00
C SER A 107 -1.10 -7.67 5.28
N GLY A 108 0.13 -8.16 5.04
CA GLY A 108 0.50 -9.56 5.22
C GLY A 108 0.01 -10.53 4.14
N LEU A 109 -0.45 -10.02 2.99
CA LEU A 109 -1.06 -10.80 1.91
C LEU A 109 -0.17 -10.85 0.65
N THR A 110 -0.52 -11.76 -0.26
CA THR A 110 0.13 -11.91 -1.57
C THR A 110 -0.89 -11.82 -2.70
N ILE A 111 -0.43 -11.50 -3.92
CA ILE A 111 -1.29 -11.43 -5.11
C ILE A 111 -1.98 -12.79 -5.38
N ASP A 112 -1.31 -13.92 -5.13
CA ASP A 112 -1.90 -15.25 -5.34
C ASP A 112 -2.89 -15.67 -4.25
N LEU A 113 -2.81 -15.08 -3.05
CA LEU A 113 -3.88 -15.17 -2.06
C LEU A 113 -5.08 -14.30 -2.47
N ALA A 114 -4.85 -13.07 -2.94
CA ALA A 114 -5.91 -12.19 -3.44
C ALA A 114 -6.66 -12.81 -4.64
N LYS A 115 -5.96 -13.48 -5.57
CA LYS A 115 -6.58 -14.27 -6.64
C LYS A 115 -7.48 -15.38 -6.08
N LYS A 116 -7.04 -16.13 -5.07
CA LYS A 116 -7.84 -17.21 -4.45
C LYS A 116 -9.07 -16.68 -3.72
N GLU A 117 -8.94 -15.57 -2.98
CA GLU A 117 -10.06 -14.88 -2.33
C GLU A 117 -11.08 -14.38 -3.39
N TYR A 118 -10.61 -13.75 -4.47
CA TYR A 118 -11.44 -13.24 -5.56
C TYR A 118 -12.13 -14.35 -6.36
N ASP A 119 -11.41 -15.40 -6.75
CA ASP A 119 -11.95 -16.55 -7.47
C ASP A 119 -13.00 -17.31 -6.66
N PHE A 120 -12.86 -17.32 -5.33
CA PHE A 120 -13.89 -17.85 -4.43
C PHE A 120 -15.12 -16.91 -4.41
N ALA A 121 -14.90 -15.60 -4.25
CA ALA A 121 -15.98 -14.62 -4.23
C ALA A 121 -16.79 -14.61 -5.54
N GLN A 122 -16.16 -14.68 -6.72
CA GLN A 122 -16.87 -14.76 -8.01
C GLN A 122 -17.71 -16.03 -8.13
N LYS A 123 -17.21 -17.20 -7.70
CA LYS A 123 -17.98 -18.45 -7.74
C LYS A 123 -19.21 -18.44 -6.84
N GLU A 124 -19.19 -17.65 -5.77
CA GLU A 124 -20.38 -17.38 -4.95
C GLU A 124 -21.28 -16.29 -5.57
N ASN A 125 -20.71 -15.28 -6.26
CA ASN A 125 -21.49 -14.29 -7.03
C ASN A 125 -22.37 -14.97 -8.09
N ASP A 126 -21.81 -15.91 -8.85
CA ASP A 126 -22.53 -16.68 -9.89
C ASP A 126 -23.71 -17.51 -9.32
N ARG A 127 -23.68 -17.80 -8.01
CA ARG A 127 -24.73 -18.51 -7.27
C ARG A 127 -25.73 -17.55 -6.60
N ALA A 128 -25.27 -16.36 -6.24
CA ALA A 128 -26.06 -15.34 -5.57
C ALA A 128 -27.01 -14.64 -6.55
N LYS A 129 -28.30 -14.97 -6.47
CA LYS A 129 -29.35 -14.25 -7.22
C LYS A 129 -29.31 -12.76 -6.88
N ASP A 130 -29.15 -11.90 -7.90
CA ASP A 130 -29.22 -10.44 -7.86
C ASP A 130 -30.17 -9.90 -6.75
N LYS A 131 -29.61 -9.49 -5.62
CA LYS A 131 -30.37 -9.02 -4.44
C LYS A 131 -29.63 -7.91 -3.70
N GLY A 132 -30.40 -7.13 -2.93
CA GLY A 132 -29.88 -6.13 -2.00
C GLY A 132 -28.98 -5.10 -2.67
N GLU A 133 -27.86 -4.79 -2.01
CA GLU A 133 -26.95 -3.70 -2.36
C GLU A 133 -26.23 -3.93 -3.69
N PHE A 134 -25.97 -5.19 -4.07
CA PHE A 134 -25.41 -5.53 -5.39
C PHE A 134 -26.37 -5.19 -6.54
N LEU A 135 -27.66 -5.53 -6.40
CA LEU A 135 -28.66 -5.18 -7.41
C LEU A 135 -28.81 -3.66 -7.54
N LYS A 136 -28.77 -2.93 -6.41
CA LYS A 136 -28.76 -1.45 -6.42
C LYS A 136 -27.54 -0.89 -7.14
N MET A 137 -26.34 -1.40 -6.83
CA MET A 137 -25.10 -1.01 -7.52
C MET A 137 -25.21 -1.24 -9.04
N LYS A 138 -25.64 -2.43 -9.45
CA LYS A 138 -25.83 -2.84 -10.85
C LYS A 138 -26.84 -1.95 -11.60
N GLN A 139 -27.89 -1.47 -10.93
CA GLN A 139 -28.88 -0.54 -11.48
C GLN A 139 -28.35 0.91 -11.58
N GLU A 140 -27.61 1.39 -10.59
CA GLU A 140 -27.11 2.78 -10.57
C GLU A 140 -25.80 2.97 -11.37
N LEU A 141 -25.01 1.91 -11.58
CA LEU A 141 -23.66 1.97 -12.18
C LEU A 141 -23.61 2.74 -13.51
N GLN A 142 -24.57 2.54 -14.42
CA GLN A 142 -24.57 3.25 -15.71
C GLN A 142 -24.72 4.77 -15.52
N SER A 143 -25.60 5.20 -14.59
CA SER A 143 -25.80 6.62 -14.29
C SER A 143 -24.61 7.23 -13.54
N VAL A 144 -24.02 6.48 -12.60
CA VAL A 144 -22.78 6.87 -11.90
C VAL A 144 -21.62 7.02 -12.87
N MET A 145 -21.47 6.14 -13.87
CA MET A 145 -20.39 6.24 -14.86
C MET A 145 -20.55 7.41 -15.83
N ILE A 146 -21.78 7.85 -16.13
CA ILE A 146 -22.01 9.08 -16.90
C ILE A 146 -21.64 10.31 -16.06
N ASP A 147 -22.12 10.36 -14.82
CA ASP A 147 -21.90 11.48 -13.90
C ASP A 147 -20.42 11.60 -13.48
N PHE A 148 -19.72 10.47 -13.33
CA PHE A 148 -18.28 10.35 -13.06
C PHE A 148 -17.45 11.19 -14.04
N TRP A 149 -17.54 10.93 -15.34
CA TRP A 149 -16.73 11.63 -16.34
C TRP A 149 -16.94 13.14 -16.36
N LEU A 150 -18.17 13.59 -16.11
CA LEU A 150 -18.52 15.01 -16.03
C LEU A 150 -17.97 15.67 -14.75
N ASN A 151 -17.97 14.94 -13.63
CA ASN A 151 -17.58 15.45 -12.31
C ASN A 151 -16.10 15.20 -11.93
N LEU A 152 -15.32 14.49 -12.75
CA LEU A 152 -13.88 14.35 -12.54
C LEU A 152 -13.15 15.70 -12.67
N ASN A 153 -12.33 16.01 -11.67
CA ASN A 153 -11.45 17.17 -11.65
C ASN A 153 -10.38 17.08 -12.76
N TYR A 154 -9.83 18.23 -13.17
CA TYR A 154 -8.93 18.32 -14.34
C TYR A 154 -7.65 17.47 -14.25
N SER A 155 -7.23 17.09 -13.04
CA SER A 155 -6.03 16.30 -12.77
C SER A 155 -6.34 14.81 -12.88
N LEU A 156 -7.32 14.35 -12.10
CA LEU A 156 -7.74 12.95 -12.08
C LEU A 156 -8.35 12.53 -13.42
N ARG A 157 -9.07 13.43 -14.11
CA ARG A 157 -9.59 13.19 -15.47
C ARG A 157 -8.47 12.92 -16.47
N GLU A 158 -7.36 13.68 -16.40
CA GLU A 158 -6.21 13.48 -17.30
C GLU A 158 -5.43 12.20 -16.98
N PHE A 159 -5.21 11.90 -15.69
CA PHE A 159 -4.63 10.63 -15.27
C PHE A 159 -5.45 9.46 -15.81
N LEU A 160 -6.76 9.43 -15.54
CA LEU A 160 -7.65 8.35 -15.96
C LEU A 160 -7.71 8.21 -17.49
N PHE A 161 -7.83 9.31 -18.24
CA PHE A 161 -7.83 9.25 -19.71
C PHE A 161 -6.54 8.62 -20.27
N ASN A 162 -5.38 8.93 -19.68
CA ASN A 162 -4.11 8.37 -20.12
C ASN A 162 -3.92 6.90 -19.69
N VAL A 163 -4.44 6.48 -18.52
CA VAL A 163 -4.38 5.08 -18.02
C VAL A 163 -5.41 4.16 -18.67
N MET A 164 -6.59 4.68 -19.04
CA MET A 164 -7.66 3.95 -19.73
C MET A 164 -7.47 3.86 -21.25
N ASN A 165 -6.31 4.24 -21.77
CA ASN A 165 -6.05 4.19 -23.20
C ASN A 165 -6.23 2.75 -23.74
N ASN A 166 -7.06 2.60 -24.78
CA ASN A 166 -7.52 1.33 -25.37
C ASN A 166 -8.51 0.49 -24.52
N ILE A 167 -9.21 1.05 -23.52
CA ILE A 167 -10.22 0.33 -22.73
C ILE A 167 -11.60 0.95 -22.91
N GLU A 168 -12.57 0.13 -23.29
CA GLU A 168 -13.94 0.54 -23.54
C GLU A 168 -14.71 0.76 -22.23
N LEU A 169 -15.69 1.68 -22.26
CA LEU A 169 -16.47 2.03 -21.07
C LEU A 169 -17.26 0.83 -20.52
N GLU A 170 -17.74 -0.05 -21.40
CA GLU A 170 -18.45 -1.29 -21.03
C GLU A 170 -17.51 -2.30 -20.36
N GLN A 171 -16.26 -2.43 -20.85
CA GLN A 171 -15.25 -3.28 -20.22
C GLN A 171 -14.93 -2.78 -18.80
N LEU A 172 -14.73 -1.48 -18.61
CA LEU A 172 -14.53 -0.92 -17.27
C LEU A 172 -15.76 -1.13 -16.37
N GLN A 173 -16.98 -0.96 -16.89
CA GLN A 173 -18.21 -1.25 -16.14
C GLN A 173 -18.28 -2.72 -15.69
N GLN A 174 -17.89 -3.66 -16.56
CA GLN A 174 -17.82 -5.08 -16.21
C GLN A 174 -16.73 -5.39 -15.16
N GLN A 175 -15.62 -4.64 -15.14
CA GLN A 175 -14.59 -4.77 -14.10
C GLN A 175 -15.05 -4.21 -12.76
N ILE A 176 -15.63 -3.01 -12.74
CA ILE A 176 -16.24 -2.43 -11.52
C ILE A 176 -17.32 -3.37 -10.97
N CYS A 177 -18.21 -3.86 -11.84
CA CYS A 177 -19.33 -4.72 -11.45
C CYS A 177 -18.86 -6.03 -10.82
N ARG A 178 -17.81 -6.67 -11.35
CA ARG A 178 -17.22 -7.89 -10.77
C ARG A 178 -16.49 -7.62 -9.45
N VAL A 179 -15.68 -6.56 -9.38
CA VAL A 179 -14.88 -6.23 -8.17
C VAL A 179 -15.76 -5.72 -7.02
N LEU A 180 -16.56 -4.68 -7.26
CA LEU A 180 -17.44 -4.11 -6.24
C LEU A 180 -18.64 -5.03 -5.95
N GLY A 181 -19.07 -5.84 -6.93
CA GLY A 181 -20.09 -6.87 -6.73
C GLY A 181 -19.64 -7.97 -5.78
N ALA A 182 -18.42 -8.50 -5.96
CA ALA A 182 -17.83 -9.45 -5.02
C ALA A 182 -17.76 -8.89 -3.59
N LEU A 183 -17.38 -7.61 -3.43
CA LEU A 183 -17.38 -6.95 -2.13
C LEU A 183 -18.79 -6.88 -1.51
N LEU A 184 -19.78 -6.41 -2.28
CA LEU A 184 -21.15 -6.20 -1.79
C LEU A 184 -21.96 -7.49 -1.57
N LEU A 185 -21.58 -8.60 -2.21
CA LEU A 185 -22.20 -9.91 -2.03
C LEU A 185 -21.59 -10.70 -0.87
N GLN A 186 -20.28 -10.58 -0.63
CA GLN A 186 -19.62 -11.18 0.54
C GLN A 186 -19.86 -10.37 1.83
N TYR A 187 -19.91 -9.04 1.72
CA TYR A 187 -19.99 -8.10 2.86
C TYR A 187 -21.16 -7.10 2.70
N PRO A 188 -22.41 -7.58 2.66
CA PRO A 188 -23.59 -6.73 2.44
C PRO A 188 -23.80 -5.67 3.53
N GLU A 189 -23.18 -5.83 4.71
CA GLU A 189 -23.19 -4.87 5.81
C GLU A 189 -22.43 -3.56 5.49
N ILE A 190 -21.51 -3.57 4.53
CA ILE A 190 -20.85 -2.35 4.03
C ILE A 190 -21.89 -1.48 3.30
N GLY A 191 -22.66 -2.10 2.41
CA GLY A 191 -23.62 -1.46 1.52
C GLY A 191 -23.02 -0.56 0.45
N TYR A 192 -23.88 -0.14 -0.47
CA TYR A 192 -23.50 0.55 -1.70
C TYR A 192 -23.65 2.08 -1.64
N SER A 193 -22.67 2.77 -2.23
CA SER A 193 -22.60 4.20 -2.52
C SER A 193 -21.88 4.44 -3.86
N SER A 194 -22.24 5.52 -4.55
CA SER A 194 -21.55 5.96 -5.77
C SER A 194 -20.06 6.28 -5.53
N ASP A 195 -19.70 6.77 -4.35
CA ASP A 195 -18.30 7.07 -4.00
C ASP A 195 -17.39 5.80 -4.05
N GLN A 196 -17.93 4.60 -3.78
CA GLN A 196 -17.18 3.34 -3.94
C GLN A 196 -16.83 3.02 -5.40
N VAL A 197 -17.61 3.49 -6.38
CA VAL A 197 -17.27 3.32 -7.80
C VAL A 197 -16.00 4.12 -8.13
N LEU A 198 -15.89 5.35 -7.62
CA LEU A 198 -14.69 6.19 -7.75
C LEU A 198 -13.46 5.53 -7.11
N ILE A 199 -13.60 4.96 -5.90
CA ILE A 199 -12.51 4.23 -5.23
C ILE A 199 -12.13 2.96 -6.03
N THR A 200 -13.11 2.20 -6.52
CA THR A 200 -12.87 0.97 -7.31
C THR A 200 -12.10 1.28 -8.60
N ILE A 201 -12.47 2.32 -9.34
CA ILE A 201 -11.76 2.74 -10.56
C ILE A 201 -10.35 3.22 -10.22
N PHE A 202 -10.18 3.99 -9.14
CA PHE A 202 -8.86 4.44 -8.70
C PHE A 202 -7.93 3.26 -8.38
N LEU A 203 -8.41 2.27 -7.62
CA LEU A 203 -7.65 1.06 -7.32
C LEU A 203 -7.35 0.23 -8.57
N LEU A 204 -8.31 0.06 -9.48
CA LEU A 204 -8.09 -0.66 -10.73
C LEU A 204 -6.98 -0.05 -11.61
N CYS A 205 -6.61 1.23 -11.43
CA CYS A 205 -5.45 1.84 -12.12
C CYS A 205 -4.09 1.29 -11.67
N PHE A 206 -4.04 0.57 -10.54
CA PHE A 206 -2.82 0.09 -9.87
C PHE A 206 -2.85 -1.41 -9.52
N CYS A 207 -3.99 -2.05 -9.71
CA CYS A 207 -4.33 -3.38 -9.23
C CYS A 207 -4.94 -4.22 -10.36
N SER A 208 -4.72 -5.53 -10.35
CA SER A 208 -5.64 -6.46 -11.00
C SER A 208 -6.99 -6.46 -10.28
N GLU A 209 -8.03 -7.01 -10.93
CA GLU A 209 -9.37 -7.10 -10.34
C GLU A 209 -9.35 -7.84 -8.98
N ALA A 210 -8.56 -8.91 -8.87
CA ALA A 210 -8.40 -9.67 -7.64
C ALA A 210 -7.75 -8.84 -6.53
N SER A 211 -6.62 -8.19 -6.82
CA SER A 211 -5.96 -7.30 -5.86
C SER A 211 -6.86 -6.12 -5.47
N ALA A 212 -7.62 -5.55 -6.41
CA ALA A 212 -8.57 -4.46 -6.13
C ALA A 212 -9.69 -4.92 -5.18
N TYR A 213 -10.22 -6.13 -5.35
CA TYR A 213 -11.20 -6.74 -4.44
C TYR A 213 -10.63 -6.97 -3.03
N THR A 214 -9.45 -7.58 -2.91
CA THR A 214 -8.82 -7.82 -1.60
C THR A 214 -8.42 -6.49 -0.93
N ILE A 215 -7.96 -5.49 -1.69
CA ILE A 215 -7.64 -4.14 -1.16
C ILE A 215 -8.91 -3.39 -0.72
N LEU A 216 -10.02 -3.48 -1.45
CA LEU A 216 -11.32 -2.98 -0.97
C LEU A 216 -11.78 -3.70 0.30
N THR A 217 -11.51 -5.01 0.40
CA THR A 217 -11.84 -5.80 1.60
C THR A 217 -11.01 -5.34 2.80
N ILE A 218 -9.70 -5.13 2.65
CA ILE A 218 -8.82 -4.55 3.69
C ILE A 218 -9.29 -3.14 4.07
N LEU A 219 -9.59 -2.29 3.08
CA LEU A 219 -10.08 -0.94 3.32
C LEU A 219 -11.31 -0.95 4.23
N TYR A 220 -12.31 -1.78 3.96
CA TYR A 220 -13.49 -1.81 4.82
C TYR A 220 -13.29 -2.59 6.13
N SER A 221 -12.63 -3.75 6.13
CA SER A 221 -12.50 -4.59 7.34
C SER A 221 -11.47 -4.08 8.35
N ASP A 222 -10.32 -3.57 7.88
CA ASP A 222 -9.14 -3.33 8.71
C ASP A 222 -8.86 -1.84 8.92
N ILE A 223 -9.32 -0.97 8.01
CA ILE A 223 -8.97 0.46 7.96
C ILE A 223 -10.16 1.37 8.31
N ILE A 224 -11.29 1.22 7.62
CA ILE A 224 -12.45 2.12 7.73
C ILE A 224 -13.29 1.78 8.97
N PRO A 225 -13.54 2.73 9.88
CA PRO A 225 -14.46 2.51 10.99
C PRO A 225 -15.87 2.12 10.52
N SER A 226 -16.44 1.05 11.07
CA SER A 226 -17.69 0.45 10.57
C SER A 226 -18.93 1.36 10.67
N TYR A 227 -18.90 2.41 11.50
CA TYR A 227 -19.95 3.44 11.54
C TYR A 227 -19.97 4.33 10.27
N LEU A 228 -18.88 4.34 9.49
CA LEU A 228 -18.75 5.03 8.19
C LEU A 228 -19.09 4.16 6.98
N TYR A 229 -19.50 2.91 7.19
CA TYR A 229 -20.01 2.06 6.10
C TYR A 229 -21.26 2.71 5.46
N PRO A 230 -21.36 2.78 4.11
CA PRO A 230 -22.52 3.34 3.41
C PRO A 230 -23.89 2.84 3.88
N LEU A 231 -24.01 1.58 4.29
CA LEU A 231 -25.26 1.05 4.85
C LEU A 231 -25.64 1.76 6.16
N ASN A 232 -24.67 1.97 7.04
CA ASN A 232 -24.90 2.56 8.37
C ASN A 232 -25.15 4.07 8.27
N LEU A 233 -24.39 4.78 7.43
CA LEU A 233 -24.61 6.19 7.11
C LEU A 233 -26.00 6.48 6.50
N ARG A 234 -26.61 5.51 5.82
CA ARG A 234 -27.99 5.62 5.29
C ARG A 234 -29.07 5.22 6.30
N LYS A 235 -28.73 4.44 7.34
CA LYS A 235 -29.63 4.08 8.45
C LYS A 235 -29.71 5.17 9.52
N THR A 236 -28.58 5.79 9.83
CA THR A 236 -28.42 6.75 10.93
C THR A 236 -27.62 7.94 10.43
N PRO A 237 -28.16 9.17 10.45
CA PRO A 237 -27.42 10.38 10.08
C PRO A 237 -26.19 10.55 10.97
N TYR A 238 -25.00 10.43 10.37
CA TYR A 238 -23.73 10.67 11.02
C TYR A 238 -23.22 12.07 10.66
N ASP A 239 -22.85 12.87 11.66
CA ASP A 239 -22.56 14.30 11.49
C ASP A 239 -21.06 14.64 11.37
N TYR A 240 -20.20 13.61 11.42
CA TYR A 240 -18.73 13.71 11.31
C TYR A 240 -18.08 14.65 12.34
N GLN A 241 -18.72 14.86 13.50
CA GLN A 241 -18.16 15.69 14.56
C GLN A 241 -16.89 15.09 15.15
N HIS A 242 -16.76 13.76 15.21
CA HIS A 242 -15.54 13.10 15.71
C HIS A 242 -14.33 13.40 14.82
N GLU A 243 -14.43 13.15 13.51
CA GLU A 243 -13.34 13.40 12.57
C GLU A 243 -13.07 14.91 12.40
N THR A 244 -14.11 15.75 12.51
CA THR A 244 -13.95 17.20 12.58
C THR A 244 -13.05 17.60 13.74
N ASP A 245 -13.27 17.03 14.94
CA ASP A 245 -12.45 17.34 16.11
C ASP A 245 -11.06 16.69 16.07
N GLN A 246 -10.89 15.51 15.44
CA GLN A 246 -9.56 14.95 15.15
C GLN A 246 -8.75 15.83 14.19
N VAL A 247 -9.37 16.36 13.12
CA VAL A 247 -8.74 17.32 12.21
C VAL A 247 -8.32 18.58 12.96
N LEU A 248 -9.19 19.12 13.81
CA LEU A 248 -8.89 20.31 14.63
C LEU A 248 -7.78 20.02 15.66
N GLN A 249 -7.76 18.84 16.27
CA GLN A 249 -6.67 18.41 17.15
C GLN A 249 -5.32 18.43 16.43
N VAL A 250 -5.25 17.96 15.17
CA VAL A 250 -4.00 17.98 14.40
C VAL A 250 -3.59 19.41 14.02
N LEU A 251 -4.55 20.28 13.68
CA LEU A 251 -4.31 21.71 13.43
C LEU A 251 -3.80 22.45 14.70
N GLU A 252 -4.35 22.13 15.87
CA GLU A 252 -3.91 22.69 17.16
C GLU A 252 -2.53 22.16 17.57
N GLN A 253 -2.36 20.85 17.65
CA GLN A 253 -1.19 20.22 18.29
C GLN A 253 0.01 20.12 17.34
N GLY A 254 -0.22 19.82 16.06
CA GLY A 254 0.85 19.69 15.05
C GLY A 254 1.30 21.03 14.48
N PHE A 255 0.33 21.89 14.15
CA PHE A 255 0.58 23.15 13.46
C PHE A 255 0.47 24.41 14.35
N LYS A 256 0.13 24.25 15.63
CA LYS A 256 0.08 25.33 16.63
C LYS A 256 -0.89 26.46 16.26
N ILE A 257 -1.95 26.14 15.51
CA ILE A 257 -2.99 27.09 15.13
C ILE A 257 -3.78 27.47 16.39
N LYS A 258 -3.98 28.77 16.60
CA LYS A 258 -4.59 29.31 17.81
C LYS A 258 -6.07 28.94 17.88
N GLN A 259 -6.58 28.67 19.09
CA GLN A 259 -7.99 28.32 19.31
C GLN A 259 -9.00 29.32 18.70
N GLN A 260 -8.69 30.62 18.67
CA GLN A 260 -9.53 31.63 18.00
C GLN A 260 -9.63 31.41 16.47
N GLU A 261 -8.55 30.95 15.86
CA GLU A 261 -8.46 30.68 14.42
C GLU A 261 -9.04 29.29 14.09
N LEU A 262 -8.94 28.32 15.01
CA LEU A 262 -9.64 27.03 14.92
C LEU A 262 -11.18 27.19 14.84
N GLN A 263 -11.75 28.18 15.55
CA GLN A 263 -13.19 28.49 15.42
C GLN A 263 -13.59 29.04 14.04
N ILE A 264 -12.66 29.64 13.27
CA ILE A 264 -12.93 30.13 11.92
C ILE A 264 -12.95 28.97 10.90
N ILE A 265 -12.08 27.97 11.07
CA ILE A 265 -11.99 26.82 10.16
C ILE A 265 -12.97 25.68 10.52
N LYS A 266 -13.40 25.54 11.78
CA LYS A 266 -14.36 24.49 12.21
C LYS A 266 -15.63 24.41 11.35
N PRO A 267 -16.29 25.53 10.96
CA PRO A 267 -17.44 25.48 10.04
C PRO A 267 -17.10 24.94 8.65
N PHE A 268 -15.93 25.27 8.10
CA PHE A 268 -15.47 24.73 6.81
C PHE A 268 -15.20 23.23 6.91
N VAL A 269 -14.48 22.78 7.95
CA VAL A 269 -14.19 21.36 8.15
C VAL A 269 -15.49 20.58 8.31
N ARG A 270 -16.36 20.95 9.25
CA ARG A 270 -17.63 20.25 9.49
C ARG A 270 -18.54 20.17 8.27
N SER A 271 -18.57 21.22 7.43
CA SER A 271 -19.42 21.25 6.23
C SER A 271 -18.84 20.51 5.02
N ARG A 272 -17.54 20.19 5.01
CA ARG A 272 -16.89 19.52 3.85
C ARG A 272 -16.24 18.17 4.13
N ILE A 273 -15.88 17.85 5.38
CA ILE A 273 -15.07 16.66 5.72
C ILE A 273 -15.68 15.34 5.21
N THR A 274 -17.01 15.20 5.24
CA THR A 274 -17.76 14.07 4.65
C THR A 274 -17.41 13.79 3.19
N ARG A 275 -17.15 14.84 2.38
CA ARG A 275 -16.81 14.70 0.96
C ARG A 275 -15.43 14.07 0.79
N TYR A 276 -14.48 14.47 1.62
CA TYR A 276 -13.12 13.95 1.65
C TYR A 276 -13.06 12.53 2.22
N ILE A 277 -13.75 12.24 3.33
CA ILE A 277 -13.75 10.92 3.98
C ILE A 277 -14.30 9.83 3.05
N LEU A 278 -15.48 10.05 2.47
CA LEU A 278 -16.15 9.03 1.64
C LEU A 278 -15.41 8.69 0.34
N THR A 279 -14.41 9.48 -0.03
CA THR A 279 -13.61 9.32 -1.26
C THR A 279 -12.11 9.18 -1.00
N PHE A 280 -11.67 9.20 0.26
CA PHE A 280 -10.26 9.37 0.66
C PHE A 280 -9.53 10.54 -0.05
N GLY A 281 -10.28 11.62 -0.33
CA GLY A 281 -9.78 12.78 -1.08
C GLY A 281 -9.52 12.51 -2.58
N ILE A 282 -9.87 11.34 -3.10
CA ILE A 282 -9.94 11.12 -4.56
C ILE A 282 -10.94 12.11 -5.14
N ASN A 283 -10.60 12.70 -6.28
CA ASN A 283 -11.33 13.80 -6.94
C ASN A 283 -11.32 15.17 -6.22
N PHE A 284 -10.82 15.28 -4.99
CA PHE A 284 -10.70 16.56 -4.26
C PHE A 284 -9.31 17.20 -4.30
N TYR A 285 -8.27 16.43 -4.64
CA TYR A 285 -6.91 16.93 -4.83
C TYR A 285 -6.39 16.67 -6.26
N MET A 286 -5.21 17.23 -6.57
CA MET A 286 -4.41 16.79 -7.72
C MET A 286 -4.07 15.30 -7.57
N PHE A 287 -3.98 14.58 -8.69
CA PHE A 287 -3.75 13.14 -8.76
C PHE A 287 -2.62 12.66 -7.82
N GLN A 288 -1.46 13.34 -7.86
CA GLN A 288 -0.30 12.96 -7.04
C GLN A 288 -0.57 13.05 -5.53
N THR A 289 -1.40 14.02 -5.11
CA THR A 289 -1.79 14.22 -3.71
C THR A 289 -2.80 13.17 -3.28
N SER A 290 -3.81 12.85 -4.10
CA SER A 290 -4.73 11.73 -3.83
C SER A 290 -3.99 10.39 -3.80
N PHE A 291 -3.03 10.15 -4.71
CA PHE A 291 -2.19 8.95 -4.72
C PHE A 291 -1.33 8.85 -3.45
N PHE A 292 -0.67 9.94 -3.03
CA PHE A 292 0.08 9.98 -1.77
C PHE A 292 -0.80 9.61 -0.56
N MET A 293 -2.01 10.16 -0.47
CA MET A 293 -2.95 9.83 0.62
C MET A 293 -3.39 8.36 0.59
N ILE A 294 -3.75 7.80 -0.57
CA ILE A 294 -4.11 6.38 -0.72
C ILE A 294 -2.93 5.46 -0.39
N ASN A 295 -1.73 5.78 -0.87
CA ASN A 295 -0.53 5.01 -0.58
C ASN A 295 -0.23 4.97 0.92
N LEU A 296 -0.38 6.10 1.62
CA LEU A 296 -0.19 6.21 3.06
C LEU A 296 -1.28 5.47 3.87
N ILE A 297 -2.52 5.42 3.38
CA ILE A 297 -3.58 4.59 3.98
C ILE A 297 -3.21 3.10 3.89
N LEU A 298 -2.87 2.64 2.69
CA LEU A 298 -2.71 1.21 2.39
C LEU A 298 -1.37 0.62 2.85
N SER A 299 -0.32 1.44 2.99
CA SER A 299 0.99 0.99 3.51
C SER A 299 1.00 0.82 5.04
N TYR A 300 -0.02 1.31 5.74
CA TYR A 300 -0.08 1.26 7.22
C TYR A 300 -1.48 0.88 7.75
N PRO A 301 -2.09 -0.27 7.37
CA PRO A 301 -3.52 -0.53 7.59
C PRO A 301 -4.03 -0.22 9.01
N LYS A 302 -3.31 -0.68 10.05
CA LYS A 302 -3.63 -0.45 11.48
C LYS A 302 -3.78 1.02 11.90
N THR A 303 -3.20 1.95 11.14
CA THR A 303 -3.27 3.41 11.37
C THR A 303 -3.67 4.19 10.11
N GLY A 304 -4.15 3.49 9.06
CA GLY A 304 -4.33 4.08 7.73
C GLY A 304 -5.36 5.21 7.74
N TYR A 305 -6.45 5.02 8.51
CA TYR A 305 -7.48 6.03 8.71
C TYR A 305 -6.97 7.25 9.48
N ASP A 306 -6.26 7.03 10.59
CA ASP A 306 -5.64 8.10 11.39
C ASP A 306 -4.65 8.92 10.55
N ASN A 307 -3.83 8.25 9.74
CA ASN A 307 -2.89 8.88 8.82
C ASN A 307 -3.61 9.70 7.73
N PHE A 308 -4.78 9.24 7.26
CA PHE A 308 -5.61 10.01 6.33
C PHE A 308 -6.21 11.26 6.98
N ILE A 309 -6.77 11.16 8.20
CA ILE A 309 -7.30 12.31 8.93
C ILE A 309 -6.20 13.36 9.21
N LYS A 310 -4.99 12.91 9.57
CA LYS A 310 -3.80 13.76 9.65
C LYS A 310 -3.49 14.44 8.31
N CYS A 311 -3.53 13.71 7.20
CA CYS A 311 -3.34 14.26 5.85
C CYS A 311 -4.41 15.28 5.41
N LEU A 312 -5.66 15.17 5.89
CA LEU A 312 -6.68 16.21 5.72
C LEU A 312 -6.36 17.47 6.54
N ALA A 313 -5.90 17.32 7.78
CA ALA A 313 -5.46 18.46 8.57
C ALA A 313 -4.22 19.16 7.95
N VAL A 314 -3.27 18.39 7.41
CA VAL A 314 -2.12 18.91 6.65
C VAL A 314 -2.57 19.77 5.46
N SER A 315 -3.48 19.24 4.62
CA SER A 315 -3.93 19.96 3.42
C SER A 315 -4.76 21.21 3.75
N PHE A 316 -5.57 21.17 4.82
CA PHE A 316 -6.29 22.33 5.31
C PHE A 316 -5.34 23.37 5.95
N CYS A 317 -4.27 22.95 6.64
CA CYS A 317 -3.24 23.86 7.17
C CYS A 317 -2.51 24.60 6.05
N GLN A 318 -2.10 23.90 4.99
CA GLN A 318 -1.44 24.49 3.81
C GLN A 318 -2.31 25.55 3.11
N GLN A 319 -3.62 25.56 3.37
CA GLN A 319 -4.60 26.45 2.75
C GLN A 319 -5.38 27.29 3.79
N PHE A 320 -4.83 27.42 4.99
CA PHE A 320 -5.53 28.02 6.12
C PHE A 320 -6.02 29.45 5.84
N GLU A 321 -5.16 30.31 5.29
CA GLU A 321 -5.53 31.70 4.95
C GLU A 321 -6.51 31.80 3.77
N ASP A 322 -6.48 30.86 2.82
CA ASP A 322 -7.49 30.78 1.75
C ASP A 322 -8.85 30.36 2.34
N ILE A 323 -8.90 29.32 3.19
CA ILE A 323 -10.14 28.87 3.85
C ILE A 323 -10.72 29.98 4.75
N LYS A 324 -9.88 30.69 5.48
CA LYS A 324 -10.21 31.86 6.31
C LYS A 324 -10.75 33.03 5.48
N THR A 325 -10.18 33.26 4.29
CA THR A 325 -10.67 34.27 3.32
C THR A 325 -12.00 33.87 2.69
N PHE A 326 -12.19 32.58 2.40
CA PHE A 326 -13.37 32.02 1.71
C PHE A 326 -14.34 31.30 2.66
N VAL A 327 -14.39 31.66 3.94
CA VAL A 327 -15.23 31.00 4.96
C VAL A 327 -16.74 31.01 4.62
N ASN A 328 -17.18 32.06 3.91
CA ASN A 328 -18.56 32.20 3.41
C ASN A 328 -18.74 31.72 1.94
N ALA A 329 -17.71 31.13 1.34
CA ALA A 329 -17.68 30.64 -0.04
C ALA A 329 -16.87 29.32 -0.13
N PRO A 330 -17.31 28.25 0.56
CA PRO A 330 -16.52 27.02 0.73
C PRO A 330 -16.18 26.30 -0.59
N GLU A 331 -16.93 26.54 -1.67
CA GLU A 331 -16.61 26.07 -3.03
C GLU A 331 -15.31 26.70 -3.55
N ASP A 332 -15.07 27.99 -3.30
CA ASP A 332 -13.84 28.66 -3.69
C ASP A 332 -12.66 28.21 -2.82
N ALA A 333 -12.89 27.91 -1.53
CA ALA A 333 -11.88 27.32 -0.64
C ALA A 333 -11.43 25.93 -1.13
N GLU A 334 -12.37 25.03 -1.45
CA GLU A 334 -12.08 23.74 -2.08
C GLU A 334 -11.36 23.90 -3.42
N ALA A 335 -11.72 24.92 -4.20
CA ALA A 335 -11.05 25.24 -5.45
C ALA A 335 -9.61 25.73 -5.26
N GLN A 336 -9.23 26.29 -4.10
CA GLN A 336 -7.82 26.55 -3.75
C GLN A 336 -7.12 25.26 -3.29
N ILE A 337 -7.75 24.47 -2.42
CA ILE A 337 -7.26 23.17 -1.94
C ILE A 337 -6.87 22.25 -3.12
N LEU A 338 -7.77 22.05 -4.08
CA LEU A 338 -7.51 21.27 -5.30
C LEU A 338 -6.36 21.83 -6.16
N ARG A 339 -6.13 23.14 -6.14
CA ARG A 339 -5.14 23.80 -7.01
C ARG A 339 -3.75 23.90 -6.40
N ASN A 340 -3.66 24.00 -5.07
CA ASN A 340 -2.46 24.46 -4.38
C ASN A 340 -1.78 23.37 -3.53
N VAL A 341 -2.54 22.39 -3.02
CA VAL A 341 -2.03 21.32 -2.14
C VAL A 341 -1.19 20.30 -2.94
N LYS A 342 0.14 20.41 -2.84
CA LYS A 342 1.12 19.52 -3.50
C LYS A 342 1.50 18.33 -2.60
N SER A 343 1.59 17.13 -3.19
CA SER A 343 1.99 15.90 -2.49
C SER A 343 3.30 16.02 -1.72
N THR A 344 4.34 16.60 -2.31
CA THR A 344 5.66 16.79 -1.68
C THR A 344 5.63 17.69 -0.45
N GLN A 345 4.73 18.67 -0.42
CA GLN A 345 4.53 19.54 0.75
C GLN A 345 3.66 18.81 1.79
N CYS A 346 2.64 18.04 1.39
CA CYS A 346 1.89 17.17 2.29
C CYS A 346 2.77 16.13 2.98
N GLU A 347 3.67 15.48 2.25
CA GLU A 347 4.59 14.48 2.77
C GLU A 347 5.52 15.08 3.83
N LYS A 348 6.10 16.25 3.54
CA LYS A 348 6.92 17.01 4.48
C LYS A 348 6.14 17.37 5.74
N ASP A 349 4.98 18.00 5.61
CA ASP A 349 4.20 18.52 6.74
C ASP A 349 3.55 17.40 7.56
N PHE A 350 3.19 16.27 6.92
CA PHE A 350 2.69 15.07 7.60
C PHE A 350 3.67 14.53 8.64
N THR A 351 4.99 14.70 8.45
CA THR A 351 5.99 14.31 9.47
C THR A 351 5.75 14.99 10.82
N MET A 352 5.28 16.24 10.84
CA MET A 352 4.97 16.98 12.07
C MET A 352 3.74 16.40 12.80
N THR A 353 2.86 15.71 12.09
CA THR A 353 1.64 15.09 12.65
C THR A 353 1.87 13.68 13.20
N LYS A 354 3.05 13.07 12.97
CA LYS A 354 3.34 11.70 13.39
C LYS A 354 3.30 11.52 14.91
N VAL A 355 3.71 12.54 15.67
CA VAL A 355 3.70 12.54 17.15
C VAL A 355 2.30 12.61 17.77
N ILE A 356 1.28 12.92 16.97
CA ILE A 356 -0.10 13.08 17.45
C ILE A 356 -0.76 11.70 17.46
N ILE A 357 -1.09 11.19 18.63
CA ILE A 357 -1.81 9.94 18.80
C ILE A 357 -3.29 10.29 19.00
N PHE A 358 -4.16 9.80 18.12
CA PHE A 358 -5.59 9.81 18.43
C PHE A 358 -5.83 8.73 19.49
N LEU A 359 -6.43 9.12 20.61
CA LEU A 359 -6.85 8.14 21.61
C LEU A 359 -7.84 7.19 20.93
N PRO A 360 -7.65 5.85 21.02
CA PRO A 360 -8.66 4.93 20.52
C PRO A 360 -9.94 5.20 21.31
N GLN A 361 -10.99 5.65 20.62
CA GLN A 361 -12.31 5.75 21.25
C GLN A 361 -12.64 4.41 21.90
N LYS A 362 -13.40 4.44 23.01
CA LYS A 362 -14.07 3.27 23.57
C LYS A 362 -15.16 2.81 22.59
N ARG A 363 -14.73 2.22 21.47
CA ARG A 363 -15.58 1.73 20.40
C ARG A 363 -16.51 0.69 21.01
N VAL A 364 -17.82 0.90 20.88
CA VAL A 364 -18.80 -0.18 21.07
C VAL A 364 -18.68 -1.12 19.88
N THR A 365 -17.62 -1.92 19.85
CA THR A 365 -17.35 -2.88 18.78
C THR A 365 -18.35 -4.02 18.84
N GLN A 366 -19.48 -3.83 18.17
CA GLN A 366 -19.90 -4.87 17.23
C GLN A 366 -18.85 -4.95 16.12
N SER A 367 -17.70 -5.57 16.45
CA SER A 367 -16.77 -6.04 15.44
C SER A 367 -17.51 -7.13 14.68
N VAL A 368 -18.02 -6.81 13.50
CA VAL A 368 -18.28 -7.81 12.47
C VAL A 368 -16.91 -8.37 12.13
N VAL A 369 -16.50 -9.42 12.85
CA VAL A 369 -15.27 -10.13 12.56
C VAL A 369 -15.48 -10.76 11.20
N ILE A 370 -14.92 -10.13 10.17
CA ILE A 370 -14.83 -10.66 8.82
C ILE A 370 -13.86 -11.84 8.89
N SER A 371 -14.39 -12.98 9.35
CA SER A 371 -13.67 -14.23 9.53
C SER A 371 -13.38 -14.80 8.15
N ARG A 372 -12.26 -14.36 7.56
CA ARG A 372 -11.75 -14.86 6.28
C ARG A 372 -11.71 -16.39 6.34
N SER A 373 -12.23 -17.05 5.31
CA SER A 373 -12.86 -18.37 5.40
C SER A 373 -11.90 -19.57 5.49
N ASN A 374 -10.69 -19.39 6.02
CA ASN A 374 -9.69 -20.44 6.18
C ASN A 374 -10.12 -21.52 7.19
N ASP A 375 -10.84 -21.16 8.26
CA ASP A 375 -11.13 -22.06 9.38
C ASP A 375 -12.45 -22.86 9.27
N LYS A 376 -12.72 -23.46 8.11
CA LYS A 376 -13.81 -24.45 7.98
C LYS A 376 -13.30 -25.89 8.00
N LYS A 377 -13.04 -26.33 9.25
CA LYS A 377 -12.83 -27.71 9.73
C LYS A 377 -11.42 -28.31 9.57
N LEU A 378 -10.57 -27.99 10.55
CA LEU A 378 -10.15 -29.04 11.50
C LEU A 378 -10.19 -28.48 12.92
N SER A 379 -10.64 -29.28 13.90
CA SER A 379 -10.73 -28.83 15.29
C SER A 379 -9.46 -29.18 16.05
N ASN A 380 -8.67 -28.18 16.43
CA ASN A 380 -8.03 -28.08 17.75
C ASN A 380 -7.53 -26.65 17.98
N GLN A 381 -7.60 -26.17 19.22
CA GLN A 381 -7.25 -24.79 19.57
C GLN A 381 -5.73 -24.61 19.70
N ILE A 382 -5.20 -23.60 19.01
CA ILE A 382 -3.88 -23.00 19.25
C ILE A 382 -4.12 -21.49 19.42
N GLN A 383 -3.54 -20.86 20.44
CA GLN A 383 -3.66 -19.42 20.65
C GLN A 383 -2.55 -18.67 19.90
N PRO A 384 -2.84 -17.50 19.30
CA PRO A 384 -1.81 -16.69 18.66
C PRO A 384 -0.98 -15.93 19.69
N GLU A 385 0.34 -15.99 19.54
CA GLU A 385 1.29 -15.29 20.41
C GLU A 385 1.19 -13.75 20.26
N HIS A 386 1.54 -13.02 21.32
CA HIS A 386 1.74 -11.57 21.26
C HIS A 386 3.22 -11.24 21.14
N ASN A 387 3.56 -10.34 20.21
CA ASN A 387 4.92 -9.84 20.05
C ASN A 387 5.41 -9.15 21.34
N ARG A 388 6.67 -9.41 21.70
CA ARG A 388 7.36 -8.72 22.80
C ARG A 388 7.75 -7.30 22.37
N ASP A 389 7.33 -6.29 23.13
CA ASP A 389 7.75 -4.90 22.91
C ASP A 389 9.22 -4.68 23.33
N ILE A 390 9.96 -3.94 22.50
CA ILE A 390 11.36 -3.58 22.77
C ILE A 390 11.41 -2.32 23.63
N LYS A 391 11.74 -2.47 24.92
CA LYS A 391 12.15 -1.34 25.77
C LYS A 391 13.49 -0.78 25.28
N VAL A 392 13.47 0.42 24.69
CA VAL A 392 14.69 1.22 24.49
C VAL A 392 14.80 2.23 25.63
N GLU A 393 15.76 1.99 26.53
CA GLU A 393 15.95 2.79 27.74
C GLU A 393 16.88 3.98 27.48
N ILE A 394 16.31 5.14 27.12
CA ILE A 394 17.09 6.37 26.90
C ILE A 394 17.34 7.07 28.25
N SER A 395 18.53 6.85 28.81
CA SER A 395 18.99 7.55 30.00
C SER A 395 19.29 9.04 29.70
N ILE A 396 18.38 9.93 30.07
CA ILE A 396 18.65 11.38 30.14
C ILE A 396 19.03 11.72 31.58
N LYS A 397 20.34 11.86 31.84
CA LYS A 397 20.83 12.40 33.12
C LYS A 397 20.41 13.87 33.25
N GLY A 398 19.99 14.23 34.46
CA GLY A 398 19.20 15.44 34.70
C GLY A 398 19.95 16.76 34.52
N ASN A 399 19.15 17.83 34.38
CA ASN A 399 19.60 19.20 34.58
C ASN A 399 18.51 19.93 35.39
N GLN A 400 18.60 19.84 36.73
CA GLN A 400 17.75 20.62 37.62
C GLN A 400 18.27 22.06 37.68
N ASN A 401 17.62 22.98 36.98
CA ASN A 401 17.51 24.41 37.30
C ASN A 401 16.79 25.17 36.17
N LEU A 402 15.48 25.41 36.33
CA LEU A 402 14.68 26.49 35.71
C LEU A 402 13.17 26.26 35.99
N SER A 403 12.70 26.58 37.20
CA SER A 403 11.27 26.48 37.56
C SER A 403 10.78 27.53 38.58
N GLU A 404 11.48 28.66 38.72
CA GLU A 404 11.10 29.75 39.65
C GLU A 404 11.06 31.12 38.96
N THR A 405 10.33 31.26 37.83
CA THR A 405 10.02 32.60 37.25
C THR A 405 8.83 32.58 36.28
N ALA A 406 7.68 32.00 36.68
CA ALA A 406 6.50 31.85 35.81
C ALA A 406 5.13 32.06 36.49
N VAL A 407 5.05 32.83 37.58
CA VAL A 407 3.79 33.11 38.32
C VAL A 407 3.64 34.60 38.60
N SER A 408 3.33 35.40 37.57
CA SER A 408 3.05 36.84 37.72
C SER A 408 2.25 37.53 36.60
N SER A 409 2.16 36.96 35.38
CA SER A 409 1.68 37.70 34.20
C SER A 409 0.19 37.55 33.85
N GLU A 410 -0.56 36.68 34.53
CA GLU A 410 -1.91 36.27 34.06
C GLU A 410 -3.06 37.14 34.58
N LYS A 411 -2.79 38.14 35.42
CA LYS A 411 -3.81 38.94 36.12
C LYS A 411 -4.35 40.17 35.36
N ASN A 412 -3.80 40.50 34.19
CA ASN A 412 -4.09 41.75 33.46
C ASN A 412 -4.95 41.58 32.19
N ILE A 413 -5.50 40.39 31.91
CA ILE A 413 -6.22 40.10 30.64
C ILE A 413 -7.76 40.07 30.82
N GLN A 414 -8.29 40.09 32.05
CA GLN A 414 -9.73 39.99 32.31
C GLN A 414 -10.52 41.31 32.13
N ASP A 415 -9.93 42.48 32.40
CA ASP A 415 -10.69 43.74 32.50
C ASP A 415 -11.18 44.32 31.16
N SER A 416 -10.62 43.89 30.03
CA SER A 416 -10.98 44.45 28.70
C SER A 416 -12.27 43.90 28.08
N ARG A 417 -13.11 43.15 28.82
CA ARG A 417 -14.34 42.53 28.30
C ARG A 417 -15.68 43.09 28.81
N ARG A 418 -15.70 44.13 29.64
CA ARG A 418 -16.94 44.78 30.11
C ARG A 418 -17.18 46.16 29.48
N LYS A 419 -17.63 46.23 28.21
CA LYS A 419 -18.17 47.47 27.61
C LYS A 419 -18.94 47.31 26.28
N SER A 420 -20.11 46.65 26.29
CA SER A 420 -21.23 46.95 25.38
C SER A 420 -22.51 46.16 25.75
N VAL A 421 -23.67 46.75 25.45
CA VAL A 421 -25.04 46.25 25.71
C VAL A 421 -25.46 46.26 27.19
N GLU A 422 -26.02 47.39 27.62
CA GLU A 422 -26.84 47.46 28.84
C GLU A 422 -28.26 46.94 28.53
N ILE A 423 -28.61 45.79 29.11
CA ILE A 423 -30.00 45.45 29.44
C ILE A 423 -30.05 45.42 30.97
N LYS A 424 -30.97 46.14 31.58
CA LYS A 424 -31.13 46.18 33.05
C LYS A 424 -31.65 44.84 33.54
N ALA A 425 -30.74 43.96 33.98
CA ALA A 425 -31.07 42.74 34.72
C ALA A 425 -31.53 43.08 36.15
N ASN A 426 -32.35 42.21 36.76
CA ASN A 426 -32.78 42.35 38.14
C ASN A 426 -31.70 41.77 39.08
N PRO A 427 -31.08 42.55 39.99
CA PRO A 427 -29.86 42.13 40.69
C PRO A 427 -30.03 40.89 41.58
N GLU A 428 -31.20 40.70 42.20
CA GLU A 428 -31.47 39.55 43.09
C GLU A 428 -31.28 38.19 42.37
N ALA A 429 -31.64 38.11 41.09
CA ALA A 429 -31.54 36.85 40.32
C ALA A 429 -30.09 36.48 39.95
N ASP A 430 -29.19 37.47 39.82
CA ASP A 430 -27.76 37.21 39.66
C ASP A 430 -27.07 36.92 41.00
N GLU A 431 -27.60 37.44 42.11
CA GLU A 431 -27.12 37.15 43.47
C GLU A 431 -27.49 35.72 43.93
N GLU A 432 -28.76 35.28 43.78
CA GLU A 432 -29.15 33.88 44.00
C GLU A 432 -28.29 32.91 43.17
N LYS A 433 -28.05 33.26 41.90
CA LYS A 433 -27.25 32.45 40.97
C LYS A 433 -25.77 32.40 41.34
N ALA A 434 -25.22 33.46 41.91
CA ALA A 434 -23.87 33.47 42.48
C ALA A 434 -23.80 32.57 43.72
N ASN A 435 -24.78 32.68 44.61
CA ASN A 435 -24.87 31.86 45.84
C ASN A 435 -25.04 30.36 45.51
N LEU A 436 -25.89 30.00 44.54
CA LEU A 436 -26.06 28.61 44.10
C LEU A 436 -24.78 28.04 43.50
N LYS A 437 -24.04 28.84 42.71
CA LYS A 437 -22.74 28.45 42.14
C LYS A 437 -21.69 28.21 43.24
N GLN A 438 -21.61 29.11 44.22
CA GLN A 438 -20.69 28.99 45.35
C GLN A 438 -21.02 27.78 46.24
N TYR A 439 -22.30 27.40 46.33
CA TYR A 439 -22.75 26.18 47.03
C TYR A 439 -22.31 24.90 46.28
N ILE A 440 -22.44 24.86 44.95
CA ILE A 440 -21.97 23.74 44.11
C ILE A 440 -20.46 23.58 44.22
N GLU A 441 -19.69 24.67 44.09
CA GLU A 441 -18.21 24.63 44.20
C GLU A 441 -17.75 24.07 45.56
N LYS A 442 -18.49 24.36 46.63
CA LYS A 442 -18.23 23.84 47.98
C LYS A 442 -18.55 22.35 48.14
N ILE A 443 -19.58 21.84 47.46
CA ILE A 443 -19.87 20.39 47.39
C ILE A 443 -18.76 19.67 46.63
N GLU A 444 -18.32 20.21 45.49
CA GLU A 444 -17.23 19.64 44.69
C GLU A 444 -15.90 19.59 45.47
N GLU A 445 -15.54 20.66 46.20
CA GLU A 445 -14.37 20.70 47.08
C GLU A 445 -14.44 19.65 48.22
N THR A 446 -15.61 19.49 48.84
CA THR A 446 -15.86 18.49 49.90
C THR A 446 -15.70 17.07 49.35
N LEU A 447 -16.30 16.77 48.19
CA LEU A 447 -16.19 15.46 47.55
C LEU A 447 -14.77 15.13 47.10
N MET A 448 -14.04 16.10 46.55
CA MET A 448 -12.62 15.94 46.18
C MET A 448 -11.74 15.68 47.41
N THR A 449 -12.00 16.37 48.51
CA THR A 449 -11.29 16.16 49.78
C THR A 449 -11.56 14.76 50.36
N LYS A 450 -12.82 14.32 50.38
CA LYS A 450 -13.19 12.95 50.77
C LYS A 450 -12.54 11.90 49.86
N HIS A 451 -12.53 12.10 48.54
CA HIS A 451 -11.89 11.16 47.61
C HIS A 451 -10.39 11.02 47.89
N LYS A 452 -9.68 12.16 48.08
CA LYS A 452 -8.25 12.17 48.44
C LYS A 452 -7.95 11.38 49.72
N LEU A 453 -8.76 11.56 50.78
CA LEU A 453 -8.61 10.82 52.04
C LEU A 453 -8.85 9.31 51.89
N VAL A 454 -9.80 8.91 51.03
CA VAL A 454 -10.03 7.49 50.70
C VAL A 454 -8.85 6.90 49.92
N THR A 455 -8.31 7.62 48.93
CA THR A 455 -7.12 7.17 48.18
C THR A 455 -5.89 7.08 49.08
N GLU A 456 -5.70 8.02 50.00
CA GLU A 456 -4.61 8.00 51.00
C GLU A 456 -4.71 6.75 51.90
N LEU A 457 -5.91 6.45 52.42
CA LEU A 457 -6.17 5.25 53.22
C LEU A 457 -5.98 3.94 52.42
N GLN A 458 -6.43 3.90 51.15
CA GLN A 458 -6.21 2.74 50.26
C GLN A 458 -4.73 2.51 49.95
N ASN A 459 -3.96 3.57 49.71
CA ASN A 459 -2.52 3.47 49.50
C ASN A 459 -1.82 3.01 50.78
N ARG A 460 -2.22 3.52 51.96
CA ARG A 460 -1.69 3.07 53.26
C ARG A 460 -1.93 1.59 53.51
N ILE A 461 -3.10 1.08 53.14
CA ILE A 461 -3.41 -0.36 53.21
C ILE A 461 -2.51 -1.19 52.27
N LYS A 462 -2.23 -0.71 51.05
CA LYS A 462 -1.31 -1.38 50.13
C LYS A 462 0.15 -1.35 50.61
N GLU A 463 0.61 -0.22 51.16
CA GLU A 463 1.95 -0.12 51.77
C GLU A 463 2.17 -1.16 52.87
N LEU A 464 1.12 -1.48 53.65
CA LEU A 464 1.14 -2.49 54.70
C LEU A 464 1.06 -3.91 54.18
N GLN A 465 0.21 -4.17 53.17
CA GLN A 465 0.09 -5.49 52.55
C GLN A 465 1.36 -5.92 51.81
N ASN A 466 2.20 -4.97 51.40
CA ASN A 466 3.43 -5.23 50.66
C ASN A 466 4.70 -5.33 51.55
N GLN A 467 4.60 -5.21 52.88
CA GLN A 467 5.74 -5.44 53.77
C GLN A 467 5.88 -6.94 54.10
N PRO A 468 7.05 -7.55 53.88
CA PRO A 468 7.26 -8.96 54.21
C PRO A 468 7.24 -9.18 55.74
N PRO A 469 6.68 -10.29 56.23
CA PRO A 469 6.48 -10.52 57.67
C PRO A 469 7.80 -10.86 58.39
N GLN A 470 8.59 -9.84 58.70
CA GLN A 470 9.76 -9.99 59.57
C GLN A 470 9.33 -10.16 61.03
N ILE A 471 9.60 -11.35 61.58
CA ILE A 471 9.28 -11.69 62.96
C ILE A 471 10.25 -10.95 63.90
N THR A 472 9.79 -9.88 64.54
CA THR A 472 10.37 -9.38 65.81
C THR A 472 9.39 -8.47 66.56
N ASN A 473 9.41 -8.54 67.89
CA ASN A 473 8.45 -7.87 68.79
C ASN A 473 8.33 -6.35 68.54
N ASN A 474 7.15 -5.86 68.12
CA ASN A 474 6.91 -4.42 67.93
C ASN A 474 5.43 -3.99 68.09
N GLY A 475 4.78 -4.38 69.19
CA GLY A 475 3.38 -4.02 69.48
C GLY A 475 3.07 -2.52 69.61
N ASP A 476 4.09 -1.65 69.62
CA ASP A 476 3.94 -0.19 69.56
C ASP A 476 3.74 0.34 68.11
N VAL A 477 4.17 -0.42 67.09
CA VAL A 477 3.94 -0.09 65.67
C VAL A 477 2.48 -0.32 65.30
N ASP A 478 1.95 -1.52 65.58
CA ASP A 478 0.54 -1.86 65.33
C ASP A 478 -0.42 -0.89 66.04
N LYS A 479 -0.10 -0.46 67.27
CA LYS A 479 -0.93 0.49 68.01
C LYS A 479 -0.99 1.86 67.32
N LYS A 480 0.16 2.43 66.94
CA LYS A 480 0.24 3.71 66.21
C LYS A 480 -0.43 3.63 64.84
N LEU A 481 -0.38 2.45 64.22
CA LEU A 481 -1.04 2.17 62.95
C LEU A 481 -2.57 2.08 63.08
N LEU A 482 -3.05 1.48 64.17
CA LEU A 482 -4.48 1.44 64.50
C LEU A 482 -5.01 2.85 64.77
N GLU A 483 -4.32 3.62 65.63
CA GLU A 483 -4.66 5.00 65.96
C GLU A 483 -4.69 5.92 64.72
N ALA A 484 -3.73 5.77 63.79
CA ALA A 484 -3.71 6.53 62.53
C ALA A 484 -4.86 6.16 61.59
N ASN A 485 -5.19 4.87 61.45
CA ASN A 485 -6.34 4.41 60.67
C ASN A 485 -7.67 4.86 61.29
N GLU A 486 -7.78 4.88 62.61
CA GLU A 486 -8.97 5.33 63.33
C GLU A 486 -9.18 6.85 63.20
N GLN A 487 -8.10 7.65 63.27
CA GLN A 487 -8.15 9.09 62.96
C GLN A 487 -8.59 9.37 61.51
N LEU A 488 -8.11 8.59 60.52
CA LEU A 488 -8.56 8.73 59.13
C LEU A 488 -10.03 8.34 58.95
N ARG A 489 -10.47 7.23 59.56
CA ARG A 489 -11.89 6.83 59.58
C ARG A 489 -12.78 7.89 60.21
N LYS A 490 -12.34 8.52 61.30
CA LYS A 490 -13.05 9.63 61.95
C LYS A 490 -13.21 10.83 61.01
N ARG A 491 -12.13 11.25 60.33
CA ARG A 491 -12.20 12.35 59.33
C ARG A 491 -13.15 12.04 58.17
N ILE A 492 -13.19 10.80 57.70
CA ILE A 492 -14.15 10.38 56.67
C ILE A 492 -15.59 10.49 57.20
N SER A 493 -15.85 10.04 58.43
CA SER A 493 -17.17 10.19 59.08
C SER A 493 -17.56 11.66 59.34
N GLU A 494 -16.60 12.54 59.62
CA GLU A 494 -16.82 13.99 59.75
C GLU A 494 -17.19 14.60 58.39
N GLN A 495 -16.58 14.15 57.29
CA GLN A 495 -16.97 14.54 55.92
C GLN A 495 -18.35 13.98 55.51
N ASP A 496 -18.68 12.74 55.88
CA ASP A 496 -20.02 12.16 55.65
C ASP A 496 -21.12 12.94 56.38
N THR A 497 -20.82 13.43 57.59
CA THR A 497 -21.73 14.29 58.35
C THR A 497 -21.96 15.64 57.66
N GLN A 498 -20.90 16.24 57.08
CA GLN A 498 -21.01 17.48 56.30
C GLN A 498 -21.82 17.27 55.00
N ILE A 499 -21.62 16.15 54.29
CA ILE A 499 -22.41 15.81 53.11
C ILE A 499 -23.89 15.69 53.46
N SER A 500 -24.25 15.00 54.56
CA SER A 500 -25.66 14.84 54.94
C SER A 500 -26.33 16.14 55.40
N GLN A 501 -25.58 17.08 55.98
CA GLN A 501 -26.06 18.45 56.25
C GLN A 501 -26.35 19.23 54.96
N LEU A 502 -25.52 19.06 53.92
CA LEU A 502 -25.72 19.68 52.60
C LEU A 502 -26.89 19.04 51.83
N GLU A 503 -27.15 17.74 52.04
CA GLU A 503 -28.36 17.05 51.55
C GLU A 503 -29.64 17.56 52.24
N GLU A 504 -29.58 17.85 53.54
CA GLU A 504 -30.71 18.42 54.28
C GLU A 504 -31.02 19.86 53.85
N GLN A 505 -30.00 20.67 53.58
CA GLN A 505 -30.17 21.98 52.93
C GLN A 505 -30.75 21.86 51.51
N ASN A 506 -30.43 20.79 50.76
CA ASN A 506 -31.03 20.53 49.46
C ASN A 506 -32.55 20.21 49.54
N LYS A 507 -33.01 19.55 50.62
CA LYS A 507 -34.46 19.41 50.88
C LYS A 507 -35.16 20.76 51.06
N TYR A 508 -34.47 21.75 51.65
CA TYR A 508 -34.98 23.12 51.77
C TYR A 508 -35.10 23.81 50.39
N SER A 509 -34.12 23.58 49.49
CA SER A 509 -34.20 24.04 48.10
C SER A 509 -35.36 23.41 47.32
N ASN A 510 -35.64 22.11 47.52
CA ASN A 510 -36.78 21.44 46.91
C ASN A 510 -38.11 22.04 47.40
N LYS A 511 -38.23 22.34 48.70
CA LYS A 511 -39.42 23.03 49.21
C LYS A 511 -39.58 24.43 48.61
N LEU A 512 -38.50 25.19 48.46
CA LEU A 512 -38.52 26.49 47.78
C LEU A 512 -39.05 26.38 46.32
N GLN A 513 -38.83 25.24 45.67
CA GLN A 513 -39.37 24.96 44.33
C GLN A 513 -40.87 24.58 44.37
N GLU A 514 -41.35 23.91 45.42
CA GLU A 514 -42.79 23.68 45.64
C GLU A 514 -43.52 25.01 45.91
N ASP A 515 -42.99 25.84 46.82
CA ASP A 515 -43.52 27.17 47.14
C ASP A 515 -43.58 28.07 45.87
N ALA A 516 -42.54 28.03 45.02
CA ALA A 516 -42.52 28.75 43.74
C ALA A 516 -43.53 28.21 42.71
N GLN A 517 -43.79 26.90 42.69
CA GLN A 517 -44.80 26.28 41.82
C GLN A 517 -46.22 26.67 42.26
N GLU A 518 -46.46 26.79 43.57
CA GLU A 518 -47.72 27.29 44.11
C GLU A 518 -47.91 28.79 43.79
N MET A 519 -46.84 29.59 43.86
CA MET A 519 -46.85 31.00 43.44
C MET A 519 -47.20 31.17 41.95
N VAL A 520 -46.62 30.36 41.06
CA VAL A 520 -46.97 30.35 39.62
C VAL A 520 -48.45 30.00 39.41
N THR A 521 -48.97 29.05 40.19
CA THR A 521 -50.39 28.64 40.13
C THR A 521 -51.32 29.77 40.60
N SER A 522 -50.92 30.54 41.61
CA SER A 522 -51.62 31.74 42.08
C SER A 522 -51.64 32.85 41.03
N ILE A 523 -50.51 33.12 40.36
CA ILE A 523 -50.42 34.11 39.26
C ILE A 523 -51.32 33.70 38.09
N GLN A 524 -51.32 32.43 37.68
CA GLN A 524 -52.21 31.92 36.63
C GLN A 524 -53.69 32.11 36.97
N LYS A 525 -54.07 31.91 38.23
CA LYS A 525 -55.44 32.19 38.71
C LYS A 525 -55.78 33.68 38.62
N SER A 526 -54.87 34.55 39.07
CA SER A 526 -55.08 36.01 39.04
C SER A 526 -55.20 36.56 37.60
N ASN A 527 -54.37 36.08 36.67
CA ASN A 527 -54.49 36.42 35.24
C ASN A 527 -55.87 36.04 34.69
N LYS A 528 -56.39 34.85 35.04
CA LYS A 528 -57.73 34.39 34.62
C LYS A 528 -58.87 35.21 35.21
N GLU A 529 -58.70 35.72 36.43
CA GLU A 529 -59.64 36.66 37.05
C GLU A 529 -59.59 38.05 36.37
N LEU A 530 -58.42 38.51 35.94
CA LEU A 530 -58.27 39.74 35.14
C LEU A 530 -58.86 39.61 33.72
N GLU A 531 -58.66 38.47 33.05
CA GLU A 531 -59.29 38.17 31.75
C GLU A 531 -60.82 38.26 31.84
N GLN A 532 -61.43 37.71 32.91
CA GLN A 532 -62.87 37.82 33.14
C GLN A 532 -63.34 39.25 33.41
N GLN A 533 -62.55 40.06 34.13
CA GLN A 533 -62.86 41.49 34.34
C GLN A 533 -62.78 42.30 33.04
N LEU A 534 -61.77 42.02 32.20
CA LEU A 534 -61.61 42.65 30.89
C LEU A 534 -62.75 42.26 29.95
N GLU A 535 -63.11 40.97 29.87
CA GLU A 535 -64.22 40.51 29.03
C GLU A 535 -65.57 41.09 29.49
N THR A 536 -65.79 41.18 30.81
CA THR A 536 -66.98 41.83 31.37
C THR A 536 -67.04 43.31 30.98
N SER A 537 -65.93 44.02 31.08
CA SER A 537 -65.83 45.45 30.71
C SER A 537 -66.07 45.67 29.21
N LEU A 538 -65.53 44.79 28.36
CA LEU A 538 -65.77 44.80 26.90
C LEU A 538 -67.24 44.55 26.55
N ARG A 539 -67.93 43.64 27.27
CA ARG A 539 -69.37 43.44 27.12
C ARG A 539 -70.15 44.70 27.52
N THR A 540 -69.86 45.29 28.68
CA THR A 540 -70.53 46.54 29.12
C THR A 540 -70.34 47.69 28.14
N ASN A 541 -69.13 47.88 27.59
CA ASN A 541 -68.89 48.89 26.56
C ASN A 541 -69.67 48.62 25.27
N LYS A 542 -69.80 47.35 24.87
CA LYS A 542 -70.60 46.94 23.70
C LYS A 542 -72.09 47.25 23.88
N ASP A 543 -72.62 47.00 25.07
CA ASP A 543 -74.03 47.27 25.42
C ASP A 543 -74.30 48.79 25.47
N LEU A 544 -73.37 49.59 26.02
CA LEU A 544 -73.43 51.06 25.93
C LEU A 544 -73.41 51.54 24.48
N TYR A 545 -72.57 50.94 23.62
CA TYR A 545 -72.52 51.28 22.19
C TYR A 545 -73.83 50.98 21.45
N LEU A 546 -74.55 49.92 21.86
CA LEU A 546 -75.88 49.60 21.36
C LEU A 546 -76.93 50.61 21.87
N GLN A 547 -76.91 50.99 23.15
CA GLN A 547 -77.80 52.03 23.69
C GLN A 547 -77.61 53.37 22.99
N ILE A 548 -76.37 53.77 22.68
CA ILE A 548 -76.05 54.99 21.90
C ILE A 548 -76.64 54.91 20.49
N LYS A 549 -76.51 53.75 19.83
CA LYS A 549 -77.07 53.51 18.51
C LYS A 549 -78.60 53.61 18.52
N ASP A 550 -79.24 53.02 19.51
CA ASP A 550 -80.71 53.01 19.61
C ASP A 550 -81.27 54.36 20.02
N LEU A 551 -80.58 55.13 20.87
CA LEU A 551 -80.93 56.54 21.13
C LEU A 551 -80.85 57.40 19.86
N LYS A 552 -79.82 57.22 19.02
CA LYS A 552 -79.71 57.91 17.72
C LYS A 552 -80.79 57.48 16.72
N ASN A 553 -81.18 56.21 16.72
CA ASN A 553 -82.29 55.69 15.91
C ASN A 553 -83.64 56.28 16.38
N GLN A 554 -83.91 56.28 17.69
CA GLN A 554 -85.15 56.84 18.26
C GLN A 554 -85.27 58.34 18.04
N GLY A 555 -84.17 59.09 18.16
CA GLY A 555 -84.11 60.52 17.82
C GLY A 555 -84.42 60.85 16.36
N SER A 556 -84.45 59.85 15.47
CA SER A 556 -84.71 60.01 14.04
C SER A 556 -86.15 59.67 13.63
N GLN A 557 -87.01 59.15 14.53
CA GLN A 557 -88.36 58.69 14.19
C GLN A 557 -89.43 58.97 15.27
N GLN A 558 -89.76 60.24 15.51
CA GLN A 558 -91.16 60.71 15.71
C GLN A 558 -91.22 62.22 15.99
N LEU A 559 -91.88 62.99 15.12
CA LEU A 559 -92.62 64.22 15.44
C LEU A 559 -93.36 64.70 14.17
N GLN A 560 -94.61 64.27 13.99
CA GLN A 560 -95.53 64.93 13.07
C GLN A 560 -96.18 66.14 13.77
N PRO A 561 -96.40 67.27 13.08
CA PRO A 561 -96.88 68.51 13.71
C PRO A 561 -98.42 68.58 13.79
N PRO A 562 -98.98 69.07 14.93
CA PRO A 562 -100.37 69.48 15.00
C PRO A 562 -100.54 70.99 15.30
N SER A 563 -100.78 71.77 14.24
CA SER A 563 -101.42 73.11 14.27
C SER A 563 -100.68 74.29 14.95
N PRO A 564 -101.04 75.56 14.62
CA PRO A 564 -100.10 76.69 14.75
C PRO A 564 -100.18 77.47 16.06
N LEU A 565 -99.03 77.72 16.71
CA LEU A 565 -98.90 78.60 17.89
C LEU A 565 -97.64 79.49 17.86
N THR A 566 -97.70 80.59 17.09
CA THR A 566 -96.85 81.82 17.17
C THR A 566 -95.31 81.68 17.12
N PRO A 567 -94.57 82.37 16.21
CA PRO A 567 -93.15 82.10 15.92
C PRO A 567 -92.08 82.32 17.02
N SER A 568 -92.48 82.64 18.25
CA SER A 568 -91.55 83.05 19.33
C SER A 568 -91.19 81.93 20.31
N ARG A 569 -92.08 80.94 20.54
CA ARG A 569 -91.84 79.89 21.56
C ARG A 569 -91.17 78.62 21.04
N GLU A 570 -91.45 78.25 19.79
CA GLU A 570 -91.00 76.98 19.20
C GLU A 570 -89.46 76.88 19.12
N LYS A 571 -88.80 78.01 18.79
CA LYS A 571 -87.33 78.10 18.69
C LYS A 571 -86.64 77.81 20.04
N ASN A 572 -87.19 78.31 21.15
CA ASN A 572 -86.65 78.06 22.49
C ASN A 572 -86.89 76.62 22.97
N TYR A 573 -87.99 75.98 22.55
CA TYR A 573 -88.27 74.59 22.90
C TYR A 573 -87.30 73.62 22.20
N GLN A 574 -87.06 73.81 20.89
CA GLN A 574 -86.08 73.04 20.14
C GLN A 574 -84.64 73.26 20.65
N ILE A 575 -84.26 74.50 20.98
CA ILE A 575 -82.94 74.80 21.56
C ILE A 575 -82.74 74.09 22.91
N ASN A 576 -83.75 74.05 23.79
CA ASN A 576 -83.65 73.34 25.07
C ASN A 576 -83.55 71.81 24.90
N ILE A 577 -84.28 71.21 23.96
CA ILE A 577 -84.15 69.77 23.66
C ILE A 577 -82.74 69.47 23.13
N ALA A 578 -82.23 70.26 22.18
CA ALA A 578 -80.89 70.09 21.64
C ALA A 578 -79.78 70.26 22.72
N LEU A 579 -79.95 71.21 23.65
CA LEU A 579 -79.03 71.39 24.78
C LEU A 579 -79.06 70.21 25.76
N ILE A 580 -80.23 69.64 26.04
CA ILE A 580 -80.36 68.46 26.91
C ILE A 580 -79.78 67.22 26.22
N GLN A 581 -80.05 67.01 24.93
CA GLN A 581 -79.45 65.93 24.14
C GLN A 581 -77.92 66.04 24.12
N LYS A 582 -77.38 67.22 23.76
CA LYS A 582 -75.93 67.45 23.73
C LYS A 582 -75.27 67.22 25.09
N LYS A 583 -75.89 67.69 26.18
CA LYS A 583 -75.37 67.49 27.55
C LYS A 583 -75.39 66.03 28.00
N ASN A 584 -76.33 65.24 27.48
CA ASN A 584 -76.38 63.79 27.72
C ASN A 584 -75.36 63.04 26.85
N GLU A 585 -75.18 63.43 25.57
CA GLU A 585 -74.11 62.91 24.72
C GLU A 585 -72.72 63.23 25.30
N GLU A 586 -72.48 64.45 25.77
CA GLU A 586 -71.22 64.86 26.43
C GLU A 586 -70.93 64.02 27.68
N LYS A 587 -71.93 63.80 28.55
CA LYS A 587 -71.79 62.92 29.71
C LYS A 587 -71.51 61.47 29.34
N LEU A 588 -72.18 60.95 28.31
CA LEU A 588 -72.05 59.56 27.89
C LEU A 588 -70.70 59.32 27.19
N GLN A 589 -70.23 60.28 26.39
CA GLN A 589 -68.87 60.27 25.84
C GLN A 589 -67.82 60.28 26.95
N GLN A 590 -67.98 61.14 27.97
CA GLN A 590 -67.07 61.18 29.11
C GLN A 590 -66.99 59.83 29.87
N GLN A 591 -68.11 59.10 29.97
CA GLN A 591 -68.13 57.74 30.51
C GLN A 591 -67.44 56.70 29.60
N ILE A 592 -67.58 56.82 28.27
CA ILE A 592 -66.85 55.97 27.31
C ILE A 592 -65.34 56.21 27.44
N ASP A 593 -64.91 57.48 27.50
CA ASP A 593 -63.50 57.85 27.60
C ASP A 593 -62.87 57.33 28.91
N GLU A 594 -63.58 57.42 30.03
CA GLU A 594 -63.17 56.80 31.31
C GLU A 594 -63.04 55.27 31.22
N GLN A 595 -63.97 54.59 30.53
CA GLN A 595 -63.91 53.14 30.36
C GLN A 595 -62.79 52.70 29.40
N GLN A 596 -62.52 53.49 28.35
CA GLN A 596 -61.38 53.27 27.46
C GLN A 596 -60.05 53.42 28.20
N GLN A 597 -59.90 54.44 29.06
CA GLN A 597 -58.71 54.60 29.90
C GLN A 597 -58.50 53.41 30.86
N LYS A 598 -59.59 52.87 31.45
CA LYS A 598 -59.52 51.65 32.29
C LYS A 598 -59.10 50.41 31.49
N ILE A 599 -59.62 50.23 30.26
CA ILE A 599 -59.18 49.14 29.38
C ILE A 599 -57.69 49.26 29.05
N VAL A 600 -57.20 50.45 28.67
CA VAL A 600 -55.77 50.66 28.38
C VAL A 600 -54.88 50.39 29.60
N GLN A 601 -55.33 50.72 30.82
CA GLN A 601 -54.61 50.36 32.06
C GLN A 601 -54.60 48.85 32.32
N LEU A 602 -55.72 48.15 32.11
CA LEU A 602 -55.81 46.69 32.24
C LEU A 602 -54.94 45.98 31.18
N GLU A 603 -54.95 46.45 29.94
CA GLU A 603 -54.10 45.93 28.86
C GLU A 603 -52.61 46.14 29.17
N LEU A 604 -52.21 47.29 29.71
CA LEU A 604 -50.83 47.52 30.18
C LEU A 604 -50.44 46.54 31.29
N SER A 605 -51.30 46.36 32.29
CA SER A 605 -51.08 45.43 33.40
C SER A 605 -50.97 43.98 32.92
N MET A 606 -51.87 43.55 32.03
CA MET A 606 -51.90 42.19 31.48
C MET A 606 -50.68 41.92 30.59
N ASN A 607 -50.22 42.90 29.81
CA ASN A 607 -48.98 42.78 29.03
C ASN A 607 -47.73 42.69 29.93
N GLN A 608 -47.71 43.37 31.07
CA GLN A 608 -46.62 43.25 32.03
C GLN A 608 -46.62 41.86 32.72
N LEU A 609 -47.78 41.40 33.22
CA LEU A 609 -47.93 40.06 33.79
C LEU A 609 -47.58 38.94 32.80
N ASN A 610 -47.95 39.07 31.52
CA ASN A 610 -47.57 38.10 30.49
C ASN A 610 -46.06 38.10 30.21
N LYS A 611 -45.38 39.25 30.31
CA LYS A 611 -43.92 39.35 30.17
C LYS A 611 -43.20 38.70 31.36
N GLU A 612 -43.72 38.87 32.58
CA GLU A 612 -43.21 38.25 33.79
C GLU A 612 -43.44 36.72 33.77
N LEU A 613 -44.62 36.26 33.33
CA LEU A 613 -44.94 34.84 33.12
C LEU A 613 -44.02 34.18 32.09
N LEU A 614 -43.73 34.85 30.96
CA LEU A 614 -42.75 34.37 29.97
C LEU A 614 -41.33 34.26 30.56
N GLY A 615 -40.92 35.21 31.41
CA GLY A 615 -39.66 35.14 32.14
C GLY A 615 -39.57 33.93 33.07
N LEU A 616 -40.63 33.67 33.85
CA LEU A 616 -40.72 32.51 34.73
C LEU A 616 -40.78 31.18 33.96
N GLN A 617 -41.47 31.12 32.82
CA GLN A 617 -41.49 29.94 31.95
C GLN A 617 -40.10 29.64 31.36
N GLN A 618 -39.37 30.66 30.89
CA GLN A 618 -38.01 30.51 30.40
C GLN A 618 -37.08 30.02 31.53
N LEU A 619 -37.15 30.62 32.71
CA LEU A 619 -36.36 30.21 33.88
C LEU A 619 -36.63 28.75 34.28
N ASN A 620 -37.89 28.29 34.20
CA ASN A 620 -38.25 26.91 34.54
C ASN A 620 -37.77 25.92 33.45
N GLN A 621 -37.84 26.30 32.16
CA GLN A 621 -37.22 25.51 31.08
C GLN A 621 -35.70 25.39 31.25
N ASP A 622 -35.02 26.47 31.63
CA ASP A 622 -33.57 26.45 31.87
C ASP A 622 -33.22 25.63 33.14
N LYS A 623 -34.03 25.68 34.21
CA LYS A 623 -33.89 24.78 35.37
C LYS A 623 -34.05 23.31 34.98
N LEU A 624 -35.11 22.93 34.26
CA LEU A 624 -35.32 21.56 33.78
C LEU A 624 -34.17 21.06 32.88
N LYS A 625 -33.64 21.94 32.02
CA LYS A 625 -32.48 21.66 31.17
C LYS A 625 -31.19 21.46 31.97
N ILE A 626 -31.00 22.20 33.07
CA ILE A 626 -29.89 21.98 34.00
C ILE A 626 -30.05 20.63 34.72
N ILE A 627 -31.25 20.31 35.21
CA ILE A 627 -31.54 19.03 35.88
C ILE A 627 -31.23 17.85 34.94
N GLY A 628 -31.76 17.83 33.72
CA GLY A 628 -31.49 16.75 32.76
C GLY A 628 -30.01 16.61 32.40
N ASN A 629 -29.25 17.71 32.33
CA ASN A 629 -27.80 17.67 32.15
C ASN A 629 -27.06 17.08 33.37
N LEU A 630 -27.57 17.27 34.59
CA LEU A 630 -27.01 16.69 35.81
C LEU A 630 -27.36 15.20 35.94
N GLU A 631 -28.57 14.79 35.58
CA GLU A 631 -28.99 13.38 35.51
C GLU A 631 -28.14 12.59 34.52
N VAL A 632 -27.91 13.12 33.30
CA VAL A 632 -27.02 12.52 32.31
C VAL A 632 -25.60 12.38 32.87
N ARG A 633 -25.05 13.43 33.50
CA ARG A 633 -23.71 13.37 34.13
C ARG A 633 -23.62 12.36 35.28
N LEU A 634 -24.68 12.19 36.06
CA LEU A 634 -24.73 11.17 37.12
C LEU A 634 -24.73 9.75 36.54
N ILE A 635 -25.46 9.53 35.44
CA ILE A 635 -25.46 8.24 34.72
C ILE A 635 -24.09 7.98 34.08
N GLU A 636 -23.45 9.00 33.49
CA GLU A 636 -22.08 8.92 32.95
C GLU A 636 -21.04 8.60 34.04
N LEU A 637 -21.13 9.25 35.21
CA LEU A 637 -20.25 8.99 36.36
C LEU A 637 -20.44 7.58 36.92
N ASP A 638 -21.67 7.11 37.09
CA ASP A 638 -21.94 5.78 37.65
C ASP A 638 -21.59 4.66 36.66
N SER A 639 -21.73 4.91 35.35
CA SER A 639 -21.18 4.04 34.29
C SER A 639 -19.64 3.99 34.35
N THR A 640 -18.99 5.15 34.42
CA THR A 640 -17.52 5.27 34.52
C THR A 640 -16.98 4.59 35.77
N LYS A 641 -17.70 4.67 36.90
CA LYS A 641 -17.36 3.99 38.15
C LYS A 641 -17.35 2.46 37.99
N ARG A 642 -18.40 1.88 37.42
CA ARG A 642 -18.49 0.43 37.16
C ARG A 642 -17.40 -0.04 36.18
N GLU A 643 -17.05 0.79 35.20
CA GLU A 643 -15.97 0.49 34.27
C GLU A 643 -14.59 0.56 34.95
N ASN A 644 -14.36 1.52 35.85
CA ASN A 644 -13.15 1.57 36.68
C ASN A 644 -13.06 0.37 37.63
N GLU A 645 -14.17 -0.08 38.23
CA GLU A 645 -14.22 -1.31 39.05
C GLU A 645 -13.84 -2.55 38.21
N LYS A 646 -14.33 -2.64 36.97
CA LYS A 646 -13.92 -3.69 36.01
C LYS A 646 -12.43 -3.60 35.64
N LEU A 647 -11.91 -2.41 35.37
CA LEU A 647 -10.50 -2.19 35.06
C LEU A 647 -9.58 -2.54 36.24
N ILE A 648 -9.99 -2.28 37.48
CA ILE A 648 -9.25 -2.68 38.69
C ILE A 648 -9.15 -4.22 38.78
N LEU A 649 -10.22 -4.95 38.47
CA LEU A 649 -10.21 -6.41 38.43
C LEU A 649 -9.34 -6.96 37.28
N GLU A 650 -9.38 -6.34 36.10
CA GLU A 650 -8.54 -6.71 34.95
C GLU A 650 -7.05 -6.42 35.22
N ILE A 651 -6.72 -5.30 35.87
CA ILE A 651 -5.37 -4.97 36.32
C ILE A 651 -4.88 -6.00 37.36
N ALA A 652 -5.72 -6.38 38.33
CA ALA A 652 -5.37 -7.42 39.30
C ALA A 652 -5.14 -8.80 38.65
N ALA A 653 -5.90 -9.14 37.60
CA ALA A 653 -5.68 -10.35 36.82
C ALA A 653 -4.42 -10.27 35.94
N LEU A 654 -4.04 -9.08 35.46
CA LEU A 654 -2.78 -8.84 34.74
C LEU A 654 -1.57 -8.93 35.68
N PHE A 655 -1.63 -8.39 36.90
CA PHE A 655 -0.54 -8.56 37.88
C PHE A 655 -0.27 -10.03 38.19
N LYS A 656 -1.32 -10.84 38.43
CA LYS A 656 -1.14 -12.30 38.61
C LYS A 656 -0.56 -13.01 37.39
N LYS A 657 -0.78 -12.50 36.17
CA LYS A 657 -0.10 -12.99 34.98
C LYS A 657 1.37 -12.54 34.94
N ILE A 658 1.68 -11.32 35.36
CA ILE A 658 3.07 -10.82 35.44
C ILE A 658 3.88 -11.64 36.44
N GLU A 659 3.37 -11.85 37.67
CA GLU A 659 3.97 -12.72 38.69
C GLU A 659 4.28 -14.14 38.13
N HIS A 660 3.36 -14.71 37.35
CA HIS A 660 3.58 -16.01 36.70
C HIS A 660 4.64 -15.96 35.58
N HIS A 661 4.69 -14.90 34.77
CA HIS A 661 5.75 -14.74 33.76
C HIS A 661 7.11 -14.47 34.39
N GLU A 662 7.18 -13.76 35.52
CA GLU A 662 8.41 -13.53 36.28
C GLU A 662 8.98 -14.85 36.81
N LEU A 663 8.14 -15.75 37.34
CA LEU A 663 8.54 -17.11 37.71
C LEU A 663 9.05 -17.93 36.51
N VAL A 664 8.38 -17.83 35.34
CA VAL A 664 8.84 -18.50 34.11
C VAL A 664 10.16 -17.92 33.60
N ILE A 665 10.38 -16.60 33.72
CA ILE A 665 11.65 -15.95 33.35
C ILE A 665 12.78 -16.37 34.29
N ILE A 666 12.52 -16.52 35.59
CA ILE A 666 13.50 -17.05 36.56
C ILE A 666 13.88 -18.49 36.17
N GLN A 667 12.91 -19.36 35.90
CA GLN A 667 13.19 -20.75 35.49
C GLN A 667 13.97 -20.80 34.15
N GLN A 668 13.60 -19.96 33.17
CA GLN A 668 14.33 -19.87 31.90
C GLN A 668 15.75 -19.32 32.06
N GLN A 669 16.03 -18.50 33.08
CA GLN A 669 17.37 -18.04 33.41
C GLN A 669 18.21 -19.17 34.04
N GLU A 670 17.63 -19.98 34.93
CA GLU A 670 18.28 -21.17 35.49
C GLU A 670 18.63 -22.18 34.37
N GLU A 671 17.69 -22.45 33.46
CA GLU A 671 17.92 -23.30 32.27
C GLU A 671 19.01 -22.74 31.34
N LEU A 672 19.09 -21.42 31.19
CA LEU A 672 20.10 -20.73 30.37
C LEU A 672 21.50 -20.81 30.98
N ASP A 673 21.63 -20.64 32.29
CA ASP A 673 22.92 -20.75 32.98
C ASP A 673 23.42 -22.22 33.02
N ASP A 674 22.50 -23.19 33.08
CA ASP A 674 22.81 -24.62 32.97
C ASP A 674 23.24 -25.02 31.53
N LEU A 675 22.63 -24.40 30.51
CA LEU A 675 23.07 -24.48 29.10
C LEU A 675 24.45 -23.83 28.89
N LYS A 676 24.72 -22.71 29.55
CA LYS A 676 26.01 -22.01 29.49
C LYS A 676 27.13 -22.81 30.13
N ALA A 677 26.87 -23.46 31.28
CA ALA A 677 27.84 -24.38 31.89
C ALA A 677 28.20 -25.56 30.96
N LYS A 678 27.23 -26.10 30.22
CA LYS A 678 27.45 -27.14 29.19
C LYS A 678 28.23 -26.59 27.99
N TYR A 679 27.98 -25.36 27.56
CA TYR A 679 28.74 -24.70 26.50
C TYR A 679 30.21 -24.49 26.91
N ASP A 680 30.47 -23.98 28.12
CA ASP A 680 31.83 -23.78 28.63
C ASP A 680 32.60 -25.11 28.78
N GLN A 681 31.89 -26.21 29.09
CA GLN A 681 32.45 -27.56 29.09
C GLN A 681 32.82 -28.05 27.67
N LEU A 682 31.93 -27.86 26.69
CA LEU A 682 32.18 -28.21 25.28
C LEU A 682 33.29 -27.35 24.66
N SER A 683 33.37 -26.07 25.04
CA SER A 683 34.42 -25.14 24.61
C SER A 683 35.80 -25.65 25.05
N LYS A 684 35.95 -26.05 26.33
CA LYS A 684 37.18 -26.69 26.83
C LYS A 684 37.49 -28.01 26.15
N GLN A 685 36.47 -28.81 25.82
CA GLN A 685 36.67 -30.06 25.08
C GLN A 685 37.19 -29.80 23.66
N HIS A 686 36.71 -28.74 22.99
CA HIS A 686 37.22 -28.32 21.68
C HIS A 686 38.63 -27.69 21.78
N GLU A 687 38.95 -26.99 22.88
CA GLU A 687 40.28 -26.46 23.16
C GLU A 687 41.31 -27.61 23.25
N ILE A 688 41.03 -28.64 24.06
CA ILE A 688 41.82 -29.87 24.16
C ILE A 688 41.96 -30.56 22.80
N GLN A 689 40.87 -30.71 22.04
CA GLN A 689 40.93 -31.31 20.70
C GLN A 689 41.74 -30.48 19.69
N SER A 690 41.84 -29.16 19.87
CA SER A 690 42.71 -28.31 19.06
C SER A 690 44.18 -28.49 19.43
N GLU A 691 44.50 -28.62 20.72
CA GLU A 691 45.86 -28.93 21.19
C GLU A 691 46.31 -30.32 20.71
N GLU A 692 45.44 -31.34 20.78
CA GLU A 692 45.69 -32.67 20.19
C GLU A 692 45.96 -32.59 18.68
N LEU A 693 45.18 -31.78 17.94
CA LEU A 693 45.33 -31.63 16.50
C LEU A 693 46.63 -30.90 16.12
N ASP A 694 47.06 -29.91 16.91
CA ASP A 694 48.33 -29.21 16.72
C ASP A 694 49.54 -30.05 17.14
N GLN A 695 49.41 -30.90 18.18
CA GLN A 695 50.39 -31.93 18.52
C GLN A 695 50.60 -32.89 17.33
N VAL A 696 49.51 -33.40 16.72
CA VAL A 696 49.58 -34.25 15.52
C VAL A 696 50.18 -33.52 14.30
N ARG A 697 49.96 -32.20 14.18
CA ARG A 697 50.62 -31.38 13.13
C ARG A 697 52.13 -31.21 13.38
N ILE A 698 52.57 -31.14 14.64
CA ILE A 698 53.99 -31.10 15.02
C ILE A 698 54.64 -32.45 14.71
N GLU A 699 54.06 -33.55 15.17
CA GLU A 699 54.55 -34.91 14.88
C GLU A 699 54.62 -35.18 13.38
N LYS A 700 53.59 -34.79 12.61
CA LYS A 700 53.59 -34.96 11.15
C LYS A 700 54.71 -34.16 10.47
N ARG A 701 55.08 -32.98 11.01
CA ARG A 701 56.18 -32.16 10.48
C ARG A 701 57.54 -32.78 10.80
N GLN A 702 57.75 -33.21 12.04
CA GLN A 702 58.96 -33.93 12.45
C GLN A 702 59.18 -35.21 11.63
N ASN A 703 58.10 -35.98 11.38
CA ASN A 703 58.16 -37.13 10.49
C ASN A 703 58.53 -36.74 9.05
N LEU A 704 58.03 -35.63 8.51
CA LEU A 704 58.43 -35.13 7.19
C LEU A 704 59.92 -34.77 7.15
N GLU A 705 60.41 -34.01 8.14
CA GLU A 705 61.81 -33.61 8.25
C GLU A 705 62.76 -34.83 8.38
N ASP A 706 62.33 -35.89 9.06
CA ASP A 706 63.04 -37.17 9.14
C ASP A 706 62.96 -38.00 7.84
N TYR A 707 61.89 -37.88 7.05
CA TYR A 707 61.81 -38.46 5.71
C TYR A 707 62.73 -37.72 4.73
N GLU A 708 62.71 -36.39 4.71
CA GLU A 708 63.62 -35.57 3.89
C GLU A 708 65.08 -35.82 4.28
N ARG A 709 65.41 -35.99 5.57
CA ARG A 709 66.77 -36.33 6.00
C ARG A 709 67.21 -37.70 5.48
N LYS A 710 66.35 -38.72 5.55
CA LYS A 710 66.61 -40.07 5.00
C LYS A 710 66.69 -40.08 3.47
N GLU A 711 65.91 -39.26 2.78
CA GLU A 711 65.99 -39.10 1.33
C GLU A 711 67.33 -38.47 0.93
N ASN A 712 67.79 -37.43 1.65
CA ASN A 712 69.10 -36.83 1.43
C ASN A 712 70.26 -37.81 1.76
N GLU A 713 70.16 -38.61 2.82
CA GLU A 713 71.11 -39.70 3.11
C GLU A 713 71.14 -40.74 1.98
N LEU A 714 69.99 -41.16 1.47
CA LEU A 714 69.89 -42.10 0.34
C LEU A 714 70.45 -41.49 -0.95
N LEU A 715 70.24 -40.20 -1.22
CA LEU A 715 70.84 -39.50 -2.37
C LEU A 715 72.37 -39.43 -2.26
N LEU A 716 72.91 -39.17 -1.07
CA LEU A 716 74.36 -39.20 -0.82
C LEU A 716 74.94 -40.62 -0.99
N ILE A 717 74.24 -41.66 -0.52
CA ILE A 717 74.63 -43.06 -0.74
C ILE A 717 74.57 -43.43 -2.23
N ILE A 718 73.55 -42.98 -2.97
CA ILE A 718 73.45 -43.16 -4.41
C ILE A 718 74.61 -42.46 -5.14
N GLU A 719 75.04 -41.28 -4.69
CA GLU A 719 76.17 -40.57 -5.29
C GLU A 719 77.53 -41.21 -4.94
N ASP A 720 77.75 -41.71 -3.73
CA ASP A 720 78.93 -42.54 -3.40
C ASP A 720 78.97 -43.82 -4.25
N LEU A 721 77.83 -44.49 -4.41
CA LEU A 721 77.71 -45.67 -5.27
C LEU A 721 77.97 -45.36 -6.74
N LYS A 722 77.51 -44.21 -7.28
CA LYS A 722 77.88 -43.76 -8.64
C LYS A 722 79.38 -43.48 -8.75
N ASN A 723 79.99 -42.81 -7.77
CA ASN A 723 81.42 -42.49 -7.79
C ASN A 723 82.26 -43.77 -7.72
N ARG A 724 81.88 -44.74 -6.88
CA ARG A 724 82.49 -46.08 -6.84
C ARG A 724 82.28 -46.87 -8.13
N LEU A 725 81.10 -46.77 -8.76
CA LEU A 725 80.84 -47.39 -10.06
C LEU A 725 81.73 -46.78 -11.15
N ALA A 726 81.86 -45.44 -11.17
CA ALA A 726 82.74 -44.73 -12.09
C ALA A 726 84.23 -45.03 -11.84
N GLU A 727 84.65 -45.20 -10.60
CA GLU A 727 86.00 -45.63 -10.25
C GLU A 727 86.27 -47.09 -10.65
N MET A 728 85.31 -48.01 -10.45
CA MET A 728 85.39 -49.36 -11.03
C MET A 728 85.43 -49.34 -12.56
N SER A 729 84.62 -48.51 -13.22
CA SER A 729 84.68 -48.35 -14.69
C SER A 729 86.03 -47.79 -15.13
N LYS A 730 86.64 -46.87 -14.37
CA LYS A 730 87.98 -46.34 -14.63
C LYS A 730 89.08 -47.38 -14.42
N GLN A 731 88.96 -48.23 -13.39
CA GLN A 731 89.87 -49.37 -13.19
C GLN A 731 89.70 -50.42 -14.29
N TYR A 732 88.47 -50.71 -14.72
CA TYR A 732 88.17 -51.62 -15.82
C TYR A 732 88.71 -51.10 -17.15
N GLN A 733 88.54 -49.80 -17.43
CA GLN A 733 89.14 -49.14 -18.59
C GLN A 733 90.67 -49.20 -18.53
N THR A 734 91.29 -48.87 -17.40
CA THR A 734 92.75 -48.96 -17.22
C THR A 734 93.27 -50.39 -17.44
N THR A 735 92.52 -51.39 -17.00
CA THR A 735 92.85 -52.81 -17.21
C THR A 735 92.68 -53.23 -18.68
N SER A 736 91.64 -52.72 -19.35
CA SER A 736 91.41 -52.93 -20.78
C SER A 736 92.49 -52.26 -21.63
N ASP A 737 92.92 -51.04 -21.27
CA ASP A 737 93.98 -50.31 -21.96
C ASP A 737 95.35 -51.00 -21.79
N GLN A 738 95.64 -51.55 -20.60
CA GLN A 738 96.82 -52.39 -20.36
C GLN A 738 96.78 -53.71 -21.17
N LEU A 739 95.59 -54.32 -21.31
CA LEU A 739 95.40 -55.52 -22.14
C LEU A 739 95.59 -55.20 -23.63
N ASN A 740 95.08 -54.06 -24.10
CA ASN A 740 95.23 -53.59 -25.48
C ASN A 740 96.69 -53.23 -25.81
N GLN A 741 97.41 -52.54 -24.90
CA GLN A 741 98.85 -52.28 -25.05
C GLN A 741 99.67 -53.58 -25.11
N SER A 742 99.27 -54.61 -24.35
CA SER A 742 99.89 -55.94 -24.40
C SER A 742 99.61 -56.66 -25.74
N LEU A 743 98.47 -56.37 -26.37
CA LEU A 743 98.10 -56.90 -27.69
C LEU A 743 98.91 -56.23 -28.82
N ASP A 744 99.05 -54.91 -28.79
CA ASP A 744 99.81 -54.16 -29.79
C ASP A 744 101.32 -54.45 -29.74
N HIS A 745 101.90 -54.69 -28.55
CA HIS A 745 103.29 -55.15 -28.45
C HIS A 745 103.52 -56.52 -29.13
N ASN A 746 102.51 -57.39 -29.12
CA ASN A 746 102.57 -58.69 -29.80
C ASN A 746 102.48 -58.52 -31.33
N ASN A 747 101.63 -57.60 -31.82
CA ASN A 747 101.49 -57.29 -33.24
C ASN A 747 102.73 -56.59 -33.83
N GLN A 748 103.39 -55.70 -33.07
CA GLN A 748 104.62 -55.04 -33.50
C GLN A 748 105.80 -56.02 -33.64
N MET A 749 105.86 -57.08 -32.81
CA MET A 749 106.88 -58.13 -32.90
C MET A 749 106.80 -58.99 -34.17
N GLN A 750 105.62 -59.17 -34.78
CA GLN A 750 105.48 -60.01 -35.97
C GLN A 750 105.90 -59.31 -37.28
N ASN A 751 105.80 -57.99 -37.36
CA ASN A 751 106.09 -57.24 -38.59
C ASN A 751 107.57 -56.83 -38.76
N LEU A 752 108.38 -56.89 -37.70
CA LEU A 752 109.80 -56.48 -37.74
C LEU A 752 110.76 -57.53 -38.32
N VAL A 753 110.26 -58.70 -38.75
CA VAL A 753 111.08 -59.87 -39.14
C VAL A 753 111.17 -60.08 -40.67
N LYS A 754 110.56 -59.20 -41.50
CA LYS A 754 110.44 -59.44 -42.96
C LYS A 754 111.02 -58.42 -43.94
N GLU A 755 111.27 -57.17 -43.56
CA GLU A 755 111.74 -56.13 -44.51
C GLU A 755 112.95 -55.34 -44.01
N LYS A 756 113.98 -56.04 -43.54
CA LYS A 756 115.35 -55.52 -43.48
C LYS A 756 116.39 -56.60 -43.76
N ASP A 757 116.63 -56.86 -45.05
CA ASP A 757 118.02 -57.03 -45.49
C ASP A 757 118.24 -56.60 -46.96
N GLU A 758 119.47 -56.18 -47.24
CA GLU A 758 120.05 -55.81 -48.55
C GLU A 758 119.47 -54.61 -49.36
N THR A 759 120.32 -54.08 -50.26
CA THR A 759 120.04 -53.03 -51.28
C THR A 759 119.50 -51.69 -50.73
N ILE A 760 120.30 -50.72 -50.25
CA ILE A 760 121.69 -50.34 -50.56
C ILE A 760 121.92 -49.98 -52.05
N LYS A 761 122.11 -48.67 -52.33
CA LYS A 761 122.42 -48.06 -53.65
C LYS A 761 121.28 -48.27 -54.66
N LEU A 762 120.80 -47.28 -55.42
CA LEU A 762 121.45 -46.17 -56.13
C LEU A 762 120.67 -44.84 -55.84
N LEU A 763 121.21 -43.62 -55.99
CA LEU A 763 121.51 -42.89 -57.24
C LEU A 763 120.29 -42.88 -58.21
N GLU A 764 119.82 -41.80 -58.82
CA GLU A 764 120.13 -40.35 -58.81
C GLU A 764 118.83 -39.61 -59.17
N THR A 765 118.57 -38.37 -58.74
CA THR A 765 118.90 -37.10 -59.44
C THR A 765 118.11 -35.98 -58.72
N GLY A 766 118.34 -34.69 -59.04
CA GLY A 766 117.36 -33.64 -58.69
C GLY A 766 117.80 -32.43 -57.85
N ILE A 767 119.00 -31.89 -58.12
CA ILE A 767 119.22 -30.43 -58.26
C ILE A 767 118.89 -29.53 -57.03
N ALA A 768 119.97 -29.15 -56.32
CA ALA A 768 120.41 -27.77 -56.04
C ALA A 768 119.46 -26.78 -55.31
N LYS A 769 119.84 -26.08 -54.22
CA LYS A 769 121.15 -25.78 -53.61
C LYS A 769 122.12 -24.99 -54.51
N GLY A 770 122.13 -23.65 -54.38
CA GLY A 770 123.07 -22.74 -55.07
C GLY A 770 122.38 -21.51 -55.68
N ILE A 771 121.88 -20.56 -54.89
CA ILE A 771 122.68 -19.49 -54.27
C ILE A 771 123.52 -18.68 -55.30
N LYS A 772 122.84 -18.05 -56.28
CA LYS A 772 123.28 -16.78 -56.91
C LYS A 772 122.15 -16.16 -57.77
N LYS A 773 121.53 -15.07 -57.27
CA LYS A 773 120.92 -13.91 -58.01
C LYS A 773 119.91 -13.07 -57.19
N ILE A 774 120.12 -12.89 -55.88
CA ILE A 774 119.58 -11.72 -55.17
C ILE A 774 120.53 -10.54 -55.43
N ALA A 775 120.42 -9.96 -56.64
CA ALA A 775 121.32 -8.88 -57.11
C ALA A 775 120.81 -8.05 -58.31
N GLU A 776 119.71 -8.43 -58.97
CA GLU A 776 119.32 -7.85 -60.28
C GLU A 776 117.83 -7.49 -60.44
N ILE A 777 117.00 -7.59 -59.39
CA ILE A 777 115.55 -7.25 -59.45
C ILE A 777 115.14 -6.22 -58.39
N GLU A 778 116.06 -5.33 -57.99
CA GLU A 778 115.74 -4.14 -57.17
C GLU A 778 115.35 -2.92 -58.03
N ALA A 779 115.43 -3.01 -59.36
CA ALA A 779 115.34 -1.86 -60.27
C ALA A 779 113.91 -1.45 -60.73
N ASN A 780 112.91 -2.34 -60.62
CA ASN A 780 111.58 -2.12 -61.26
C ASN A 780 110.40 -1.92 -60.29
N HIS A 781 110.59 -2.04 -58.97
CA HIS A 781 109.46 -2.07 -58.02
C HIS A 781 108.92 -0.69 -57.59
N GLN A 782 109.41 0.40 -58.20
CA GLN A 782 109.15 1.78 -57.77
C GLN A 782 107.83 2.36 -58.32
N LYS A 783 107.30 1.85 -59.45
CA LYS A 783 106.15 2.46 -60.13
C LYS A 783 104.78 1.87 -59.75
N GLN A 784 104.73 0.63 -59.30
CA GLN A 784 103.48 -0.04 -58.86
C GLN A 784 102.91 0.57 -57.57
N LYS A 785 103.78 1.12 -56.71
CA LYS A 785 103.47 1.49 -55.31
C LYS A 785 102.55 2.70 -55.11
N GLU A 786 102.28 3.49 -56.14
CA GLU A 786 101.44 4.70 -56.02
C GLU A 786 99.99 4.45 -56.43
N ASP A 787 99.75 3.63 -57.47
CA ASP A 787 98.39 3.25 -57.89
C ASP A 787 97.72 2.33 -56.86
N ASP A 788 98.44 1.30 -56.37
CA ASP A 788 97.95 0.38 -55.33
C ASP A 788 97.49 1.14 -54.06
N LYS A 789 98.22 2.21 -53.69
CA LYS A 789 97.92 3.01 -52.49
C LYS A 789 96.58 3.72 -52.61
N LYS A 790 96.27 4.29 -53.78
CA LYS A 790 95.00 5.00 -54.01
C LYS A 790 93.81 4.04 -53.94
N THR A 791 93.93 2.86 -54.56
CA THR A 791 92.90 1.81 -54.51
C THR A 791 92.66 1.30 -53.08
N ILE A 792 93.72 1.17 -52.28
CA ILE A 792 93.61 0.78 -50.86
C ILE A 792 92.81 1.79 -50.03
N ASP A 793 93.02 3.09 -50.22
CA ASP A 793 92.35 4.12 -49.42
C ASP A 793 90.86 4.31 -49.83
N GLU A 794 90.52 4.13 -51.11
CA GLU A 794 89.12 4.06 -51.57
C GLU A 794 88.40 2.81 -51.01
N LEU A 795 89.06 1.65 -50.97
CA LEU A 795 88.51 0.42 -50.38
C LEU A 795 88.26 0.53 -48.88
N LYS A 796 89.15 1.18 -48.11
CA LYS A 796 88.94 1.43 -46.67
C LYS A 796 87.66 2.21 -46.40
N GLN A 797 87.40 3.27 -47.18
CA GLN A 797 86.22 4.11 -46.98
C GLN A 797 84.91 3.34 -47.21
N ILE A 798 84.89 2.36 -48.13
CA ILE A 798 83.76 1.45 -48.35
C ILE A 798 83.65 0.43 -47.19
N ILE A 799 84.78 -0.11 -46.72
CA ILE A 799 84.82 -1.04 -45.59
C ILE A 799 84.28 -0.37 -44.32
N ASP A 800 84.69 0.84 -43.98
CA ASP A 800 84.22 1.55 -42.78
C ASP A 800 82.71 1.86 -42.83
N GLN A 801 82.18 2.23 -44.00
CA GLN A 801 80.73 2.43 -44.18
C GLN A 801 79.94 1.13 -44.04
N ASN A 802 80.48 0.02 -44.56
CA ASN A 802 79.83 -1.29 -44.45
C ASN A 802 79.93 -1.85 -43.03
N ASN A 803 81.07 -1.72 -42.35
CA ASN A 803 81.24 -2.10 -40.94
C ASN A 803 80.27 -1.35 -40.03
N LYS A 804 80.02 -0.05 -40.29
CA LYS A 804 79.01 0.70 -39.54
C LYS A 804 77.59 0.15 -39.75
N LYS A 805 77.21 -0.17 -40.99
CA LYS A 805 75.91 -0.80 -41.30
C LYS A 805 75.77 -2.21 -40.73
N ILE A 806 76.85 -3.01 -40.76
CA ILE A 806 76.89 -4.33 -40.15
C ILE A 806 76.62 -4.20 -38.66
N LYS A 807 77.32 -3.29 -37.96
CA LYS A 807 77.06 -3.05 -36.54
C LYS A 807 75.63 -2.57 -36.24
N GLU A 808 75.10 -1.63 -37.03
CA GLU A 808 73.71 -1.16 -36.89
C GLU A 808 72.67 -2.30 -37.11
N LEU A 809 73.01 -3.31 -37.91
CA LEU A 809 72.20 -4.52 -38.10
C LEU A 809 72.41 -5.55 -36.98
N GLU A 810 73.64 -5.76 -36.50
CA GLU A 810 73.98 -6.64 -35.37
C GLU A 810 73.30 -6.15 -34.08
N ASP A 811 73.37 -4.85 -33.78
CA ASP A 811 72.69 -4.23 -32.65
C ASP A 811 71.16 -4.42 -32.77
N SER A 812 70.58 -4.31 -33.98
CA SER A 812 69.14 -4.54 -34.23
C SER A 812 68.71 -6.02 -34.19
N VAL A 813 69.61 -6.95 -34.52
CA VAL A 813 69.37 -8.39 -34.37
C VAL A 813 69.44 -8.78 -32.90
N ALA A 814 70.45 -8.30 -32.16
CA ALA A 814 70.58 -8.51 -30.73
C ALA A 814 69.36 -7.99 -29.94
N GLU A 815 68.81 -6.83 -30.31
CA GLU A 815 67.56 -6.30 -29.72
C GLU A 815 66.37 -7.23 -29.96
N LYS A 816 66.27 -7.84 -31.14
CA LYS A 816 65.19 -8.78 -31.51
C LYS A 816 65.35 -10.14 -30.85
N ASP A 817 66.57 -10.66 -30.76
CA ASP A 817 66.85 -11.94 -30.08
C ASP A 817 66.65 -11.81 -28.56
N ALA A 818 66.97 -10.66 -27.96
CA ALA A 818 66.64 -10.36 -26.56
C ALA A 818 65.12 -10.41 -26.32
N LYS A 819 64.34 -9.73 -27.16
CA LYS A 819 62.86 -9.75 -27.11
C LYS A 819 62.27 -11.13 -27.41
N LEU A 820 62.93 -11.91 -28.27
CA LEU A 820 62.52 -13.28 -28.58
C LEU A 820 62.74 -14.23 -27.39
N GLU A 821 63.83 -14.08 -26.63
CA GLU A 821 64.03 -14.82 -25.38
C GLU A 821 63.17 -14.31 -24.21
N GLU A 822 62.78 -13.04 -24.21
CA GLU A 822 61.76 -12.50 -23.30
C GLU A 822 60.40 -13.17 -23.56
N HIS A 823 59.90 -13.13 -24.80
CA HIS A 823 58.66 -13.82 -25.18
C HIS A 823 58.72 -15.35 -25.00
N LYS A 824 59.89 -16.00 -25.14
CA LYS A 824 60.04 -17.44 -24.79
C LYS A 824 59.94 -17.70 -23.29
N LYS A 825 60.37 -16.77 -22.42
CA LYS A 825 60.16 -16.88 -20.96
C LYS A 825 58.69 -16.67 -20.61
N GLU A 826 58.04 -15.66 -21.18
CA GLU A 826 56.60 -15.43 -21.04
C GLU A 826 55.78 -16.65 -21.50
N PHE A 827 56.09 -17.22 -22.67
CA PHE A 827 55.40 -18.40 -23.18
C PHE A 827 55.63 -19.64 -22.29
N LYS A 828 56.80 -19.80 -21.69
CA LYS A 828 57.05 -20.85 -20.67
C LYS A 828 56.23 -20.62 -19.40
N ALA A 829 56.13 -19.38 -18.92
CA ALA A 829 55.29 -19.03 -17.77
C ALA A 829 53.79 -19.27 -18.05
N LEU A 830 53.30 -18.84 -19.22
CA LEU A 830 51.93 -19.11 -19.69
C LEU A 830 51.65 -20.61 -19.81
N LYS A 831 52.62 -21.41 -20.27
CA LYS A 831 52.47 -22.88 -20.33
C LYS A 831 52.35 -23.51 -18.93
N ILE A 832 53.10 -23.02 -17.94
CA ILE A 832 52.96 -23.47 -16.54
C ILE A 832 51.58 -23.08 -15.98
N ILE A 833 51.11 -21.87 -16.27
CA ILE A 833 49.76 -21.41 -15.89
C ILE A 833 48.67 -22.28 -16.54
N PHE A 834 48.84 -22.67 -17.81
CA PHE A 834 47.90 -23.57 -18.51
C PHE A 834 47.80 -24.94 -17.84
N VAL A 835 48.92 -25.58 -17.51
CA VAL A 835 48.93 -26.88 -16.78
C VAL A 835 48.25 -26.73 -15.42
N ALA A 836 48.56 -25.67 -14.67
CA ALA A 836 47.92 -25.40 -13.38
C ALA A 836 46.43 -25.01 -13.46
N LEU A 837 45.93 -24.64 -14.64
CA LEU A 837 44.50 -24.46 -14.92
C LEU A 837 43.82 -25.78 -15.32
N GLU A 838 44.52 -26.64 -16.06
CA GLU A 838 44.07 -27.98 -16.46
C GLU A 838 43.94 -28.92 -15.25
N GLU A 839 44.87 -28.85 -14.29
CA GLU A 839 44.77 -29.51 -12.98
C GLU A 839 43.57 -29.00 -12.15
N LYS A 840 43.29 -27.69 -12.19
CA LYS A 840 42.12 -27.11 -11.51
C LYS A 840 40.81 -27.50 -12.18
N TRP A 841 40.78 -27.59 -13.51
CA TRP A 841 39.60 -27.97 -14.27
C TRP A 841 39.26 -29.46 -14.09
N THR A 842 40.27 -30.33 -14.18
CA THR A 842 40.10 -31.77 -13.90
C THR A 842 39.68 -32.04 -12.46
N LYS A 843 40.18 -31.26 -11.48
CA LYS A 843 39.66 -31.31 -10.12
C LYS A 843 38.18 -30.88 -10.04
N LEU A 844 37.80 -29.77 -10.68
CA LEU A 844 36.43 -29.26 -10.67
C LEU A 844 35.43 -30.22 -11.33
N ASP A 845 35.83 -30.90 -12.41
CA ASP A 845 35.04 -31.94 -13.09
C ASP A 845 34.85 -33.19 -12.20
N ASN A 846 35.88 -33.60 -11.45
CA ASN A 846 35.77 -34.66 -10.45
C ASN A 846 34.88 -34.27 -9.27
N ASP A 847 35.03 -33.04 -8.73
CA ASP A 847 34.18 -32.50 -7.66
C ASP A 847 32.70 -32.43 -8.12
N HIS A 848 32.44 -32.06 -9.39
CA HIS A 848 31.10 -32.06 -9.99
C HIS A 848 30.52 -33.47 -10.14
N LYS A 849 31.32 -34.46 -10.55
CA LYS A 849 30.90 -35.87 -10.67
C LYS A 849 30.54 -36.48 -9.31
N ASP A 850 31.32 -36.20 -8.27
CA ASP A 850 30.99 -36.60 -6.89
C ASP A 850 29.71 -35.91 -6.38
N LEU A 851 29.50 -34.62 -6.68
CA LEU A 851 28.25 -33.93 -6.38
C LEU A 851 27.04 -34.56 -7.09
N SER A 852 27.18 -34.93 -8.37
CA SER A 852 26.14 -35.62 -9.15
C SER A 852 25.79 -36.98 -8.54
N GLY A 853 26.79 -37.80 -8.22
CA GLY A 853 26.59 -39.10 -7.57
C GLY A 853 26.01 -39.01 -6.15
N LYS A 854 26.25 -37.90 -5.44
CA LYS A 854 25.57 -37.58 -4.17
C LYS A 854 24.11 -37.16 -4.38
N HIS A 855 23.83 -36.38 -5.43
CA HIS A 855 22.47 -35.98 -5.78
C HIS A 855 21.59 -37.18 -6.17
N GLU A 856 22.09 -38.10 -6.99
CA GLU A 856 21.41 -39.33 -7.38
C GLU A 856 21.06 -40.23 -6.17
N LYS A 857 21.99 -40.36 -5.21
CA LYS A 857 21.71 -41.05 -3.93
C LYS A 857 20.62 -40.37 -3.12
N LEU A 858 20.66 -39.03 -3.04
CA LEU A 858 19.64 -38.27 -2.31
C LEU A 858 18.24 -38.40 -2.94
N ILE A 859 18.16 -38.53 -4.26
CA ILE A 859 16.91 -38.82 -4.98
C ILE A 859 16.39 -40.22 -4.61
N ALA A 860 17.26 -41.24 -4.63
CA ALA A 860 16.88 -42.60 -4.24
C ALA A 860 16.41 -42.68 -2.78
N GLU A 861 17.09 -42.00 -1.85
CA GLU A 861 16.64 -41.88 -0.46
C GLU A 861 15.27 -41.18 -0.35
N CYS A 862 15.04 -40.09 -1.11
CA CYS A 862 13.75 -39.43 -1.15
C CYS A 862 12.62 -40.34 -1.66
N GLU A 863 12.88 -41.20 -2.65
CA GLU A 863 11.89 -42.17 -3.14
C GLU A 863 11.61 -43.28 -2.11
N GLU A 864 12.63 -43.74 -1.38
CA GLU A 864 12.45 -44.72 -0.30
C GLU A 864 11.62 -44.14 0.85
N TRP A 865 11.88 -42.89 1.26
CA TRP A 865 11.08 -42.19 2.27
C TRP A 865 9.64 -41.96 1.81
N LYS A 866 9.43 -41.61 0.53
CA LYS A 866 8.10 -41.47 -0.07
C LYS A 866 7.33 -42.78 -0.08
N LYS A 867 8.00 -43.92 -0.30
CA LYS A 867 7.41 -45.25 -0.18
C LYS A 867 7.00 -45.55 1.27
N LYS A 868 7.92 -45.39 2.24
CA LYS A 868 7.65 -45.58 3.68
C LYS A 868 6.47 -44.72 4.18
N PHE A 869 6.34 -43.49 3.68
CA PHE A 869 5.21 -42.62 4.02
C PHE A 869 3.87 -43.16 3.49
N ASN A 870 3.83 -43.64 2.25
CA ASN A 870 2.62 -44.25 1.67
C ASN A 870 2.21 -45.54 2.42
N ASP A 871 3.19 -46.36 2.81
CA ASP A 871 2.96 -47.56 3.60
C ASP A 871 2.33 -47.20 4.97
N LEU A 872 2.86 -46.18 5.65
CA LEU A 872 2.34 -45.67 6.93
C LEU A 872 0.93 -45.07 6.83
N ASP A 873 0.58 -44.33 5.79
CA ASP A 873 -0.79 -43.83 5.60
C ASP A 873 -1.79 -44.97 5.33
N GLY A 874 -1.32 -46.03 4.65
CA GLY A 874 -2.04 -47.30 4.52
C GLY A 874 -2.27 -48.03 5.84
N GLU A 875 -1.35 -47.92 6.82
CA GLU A 875 -1.54 -48.47 8.17
C GLU A 875 -2.46 -47.59 9.03
N HIS A 876 -2.27 -46.27 9.00
CA HIS A 876 -3.13 -45.31 9.69
C HIS A 876 -4.59 -45.43 9.24
N SER A 877 -4.84 -45.63 7.94
CA SER A 877 -6.17 -45.91 7.40
C SER A 877 -6.79 -47.20 7.95
N LYS A 878 -6.01 -48.28 8.13
CA LYS A 878 -6.48 -49.54 8.76
C LYS A 878 -6.76 -49.34 10.26
N LEU A 879 -5.93 -48.57 10.96
CA LEU A 879 -6.09 -48.28 12.38
C LEU A 879 -7.35 -47.45 12.66
N LYS A 880 -7.65 -46.48 11.79
CA LYS A 880 -8.85 -45.64 11.84
C LYS A 880 -10.15 -46.45 11.76
N GLU A 881 -10.21 -47.46 10.89
CA GLU A 881 -11.38 -48.34 10.78
C GLU A 881 -11.49 -49.29 11.99
N LYS A 882 -10.36 -49.79 12.55
CA LYS A 882 -10.39 -50.52 13.83
C LYS A 882 -10.94 -49.66 14.97
N TYR A 883 -10.53 -48.39 15.07
CA TYR A 883 -11.04 -47.46 16.08
C TYR A 883 -12.55 -47.23 15.93
N ARG A 884 -13.04 -47.07 14.69
CA ARG A 884 -14.47 -46.96 14.38
C ARG A 884 -15.27 -48.19 14.84
N LEU A 885 -14.75 -49.39 14.63
CA LEU A 885 -15.39 -50.64 15.09
C LEU A 885 -15.45 -50.71 16.63
N ILE A 886 -14.37 -50.34 17.32
CA ILE A 886 -14.31 -50.28 18.79
C ILE A 886 -15.35 -49.29 19.36
N VAL A 887 -15.56 -48.14 18.71
CA VAL A 887 -16.61 -47.18 19.11
C VAL A 887 -18.02 -47.81 18.99
N ILE A 888 -18.29 -48.54 17.90
CA ILE A 888 -19.58 -49.21 17.68
C ILE A 888 -19.82 -50.35 18.70
N GLU A 889 -18.77 -51.02 19.18
CA GLU A 889 -18.89 -52.01 20.26
C GLU A 889 -19.07 -51.34 21.64
N TYR A 890 -18.35 -50.25 21.91
CA TYR A 890 -18.48 -49.47 23.14
C TYR A 890 -19.89 -48.89 23.31
N GLU A 891 -20.50 -48.40 22.23
CA GLU A 891 -21.88 -47.90 22.24
C GLU A 891 -22.90 -49.01 22.56
N LYS A 892 -22.69 -50.25 22.09
CA LYS A 892 -23.54 -51.41 22.43
C LYS A 892 -23.40 -51.88 23.88
N VAL A 893 -22.19 -51.84 24.44
CA VAL A 893 -21.95 -52.25 25.84
C VAL A 893 -22.58 -51.27 26.84
N LYS A 894 -22.68 -49.99 26.45
CA LYS A 894 -23.24 -48.90 27.27
C LYS A 894 -24.74 -49.03 27.56
N GLU A 895 -25.49 -49.80 26.76
CA GLU A 895 -26.96 -49.78 26.75
C GLU A 895 -27.63 -50.66 27.84
N ASN A 896 -26.86 -51.37 28.68
CA ASN A 896 -27.38 -52.58 29.36
C ASN A 896 -27.16 -52.69 30.90
N THR A 897 -26.88 -51.61 31.65
CA THR A 897 -26.55 -51.68 33.12
C THR A 897 -27.14 -50.59 34.06
N ASN A 898 -28.45 -50.34 33.95
CA ASN A 898 -29.41 -50.33 35.08
C ASN A 898 -29.19 -49.38 36.31
N ASP A 899 -29.22 -48.07 36.07
CA ASP A 899 -30.29 -47.15 36.54
C ASP A 899 -30.66 -46.95 38.02
N LYS A 900 -29.95 -47.48 39.05
CA LYS A 900 -30.14 -46.93 40.43
C LYS A 900 -28.99 -46.97 41.43
N MET A 901 -28.03 -47.88 41.30
CA MET A 901 -26.78 -47.83 42.08
C MET A 901 -25.83 -46.74 41.53
N ASN A 902 -26.07 -46.30 40.29
CA ASN A 902 -25.10 -45.57 39.48
C ASN A 902 -25.00 -44.08 39.81
N GLU A 903 -26.03 -43.41 40.34
CA GLU A 903 -26.04 -41.93 40.33
C GLU A 903 -24.96 -41.29 41.22
N LEU A 904 -24.86 -41.69 42.49
CA LEU A 904 -23.83 -41.19 43.41
C LEU A 904 -22.44 -41.81 43.16
N LYS A 905 -22.38 -43.05 42.65
CA LYS A 905 -21.10 -43.71 42.33
C LYS A 905 -20.50 -43.18 41.03
N SER A 906 -21.34 -42.87 40.04
CA SER A 906 -20.98 -42.18 38.80
C SER A 906 -20.33 -40.84 39.12
N GLN A 907 -20.92 -39.98 39.94
CA GLN A 907 -20.33 -38.66 40.23
C GLN A 907 -18.89 -38.76 40.79
N ASN A 908 -18.60 -39.74 41.67
CA ASN A 908 -17.26 -39.92 42.21
C ASN A 908 -16.30 -40.60 41.20
N GLU A 909 -16.76 -41.64 40.48
CA GLU A 909 -15.94 -42.30 39.46
C GLU A 909 -15.74 -41.48 38.18
N ASP A 910 -16.64 -40.54 37.87
CA ASP A 910 -16.55 -39.57 36.78
C ASP A 910 -15.63 -38.42 37.18
N LEU A 911 -15.64 -37.97 38.45
CA LEU A 911 -14.61 -37.07 38.96
C LEU A 911 -13.24 -37.74 38.97
N GLN A 912 -13.11 -38.99 39.40
CA GLN A 912 -11.85 -39.73 39.32
C GLN A 912 -11.41 -40.01 37.87
N ARG A 913 -12.34 -40.36 36.96
CA ARG A 913 -12.04 -40.50 35.53
C ARG A 913 -11.67 -39.16 34.87
N LYS A 914 -12.27 -38.04 35.27
CA LYS A 914 -11.91 -36.69 34.82
C LYS A 914 -10.57 -36.24 35.38
N LEU A 915 -10.26 -36.55 36.63
CA LEU A 915 -8.94 -36.30 37.22
C LEU A 915 -7.88 -37.11 36.48
N LYS A 916 -8.08 -38.43 36.35
CA LYS A 916 -7.22 -39.34 35.61
C LYS A 916 -7.03 -38.92 34.15
N ALA A 917 -8.11 -38.53 33.47
CA ALA A 917 -8.04 -38.01 32.10
C ALA A 917 -7.42 -36.60 32.02
N LEU A 918 -7.45 -35.79 33.08
CA LEU A 918 -6.66 -34.55 33.16
C LEU A 918 -5.18 -34.85 33.39
N GLU A 919 -4.83 -35.82 34.25
CA GLU A 919 -3.45 -36.28 34.48
C GLU A 919 -2.85 -36.86 33.19
N ASP A 920 -3.54 -37.81 32.56
CA ASP A 920 -3.09 -38.43 31.31
C ASP A 920 -3.03 -37.40 30.17
N LYS A 921 -3.95 -36.41 30.13
CA LYS A 921 -3.90 -35.30 29.18
C LYS A 921 -2.83 -34.25 29.52
N HIS A 922 -2.51 -34.04 30.79
CA HIS A 922 -1.43 -33.16 31.23
C HIS A 922 -0.08 -33.78 30.91
N GLN A 923 0.10 -35.07 31.18
CA GLN A 923 1.28 -35.84 30.75
C GLN A 923 1.40 -35.87 29.22
N LEU A 924 0.28 -36.03 28.49
CA LEU A 924 0.29 -35.93 27.03
C LEU A 924 0.67 -34.52 26.56
N LEU A 925 0.15 -33.47 27.19
CA LEU A 925 0.52 -32.08 26.89
C LEU A 925 1.97 -31.77 27.25
N GLN A 926 2.50 -32.32 28.34
CA GLN A 926 3.89 -32.19 28.76
C GLN A 926 4.82 -32.91 27.78
N ASN A 927 4.48 -34.14 27.38
CA ASN A 927 5.21 -34.89 26.37
C ASN A 927 5.12 -34.22 24.98
N GLN A 928 3.97 -33.63 24.64
CA GLN A 928 3.80 -32.84 23.42
C GLN A 928 4.60 -31.54 23.47
N HIS A 929 4.62 -30.85 24.61
CA HIS A 929 5.39 -29.63 24.83
C HIS A 929 6.88 -29.92 24.74
N GLN A 930 7.38 -30.97 25.41
CA GLN A 930 8.76 -31.44 25.26
C GLN A 930 9.07 -31.75 23.79
N ALA A 931 8.25 -32.56 23.11
CA ALA A 931 8.43 -32.87 21.69
C ALA A 931 8.19 -31.68 20.73
N LEU A 932 7.82 -30.50 21.24
CA LEU A 932 7.74 -29.22 20.53
C LEU A 932 8.97 -28.36 20.87
N MET A 933 9.46 -28.37 22.12
CA MET A 933 10.74 -27.79 22.54
C MET A 933 11.91 -28.49 21.86
N ASP A 934 11.96 -29.82 21.83
CA ASP A 934 12.96 -30.62 21.10
C ASP A 934 12.97 -30.27 19.60
N ARG A 935 11.79 -29.96 19.03
CA ARG A 935 11.65 -29.50 17.64
C ARG A 935 12.12 -28.07 17.47
N LEU A 936 11.75 -27.17 18.38
CA LEU A 936 12.14 -25.76 18.36
C LEU A 936 13.65 -25.61 18.54
N GLU A 937 14.26 -26.40 19.43
CA GLU A 937 15.71 -26.49 19.60
C GLU A 937 16.35 -27.03 18.32
N LYS A 938 15.84 -28.12 17.74
CA LYS A 938 16.36 -28.67 16.48
C LYS A 938 16.19 -27.72 15.29
N GLU A 939 15.10 -26.96 15.21
CA GLU A 939 14.93 -25.91 14.20
C GLU A 939 15.84 -24.71 14.46
N THR A 940 16.06 -24.34 15.73
CA THR A 940 17.01 -23.29 16.15
C THR A 940 18.45 -23.69 15.84
N GLN A 941 18.87 -24.92 16.12
CA GLN A 941 20.17 -25.47 15.73
C GLN A 941 20.31 -25.51 14.20
N ASN A 942 19.26 -25.88 13.46
CA ASN A 942 19.25 -25.80 11.99
C ASN A 942 19.30 -24.35 11.47
N HIS A 943 18.72 -23.38 12.19
CA HIS A 943 18.79 -21.96 11.83
C HIS A 943 20.18 -21.38 12.14
N ILE A 944 20.76 -21.68 13.31
CA ILE A 944 22.14 -21.33 13.67
C ILE A 944 23.12 -21.91 12.64
N LYS A 945 22.94 -23.19 12.26
CA LYS A 945 23.74 -23.82 11.20
C LYS A 945 23.57 -23.12 9.85
N LYS A 946 22.34 -22.81 9.43
CA LYS A 946 22.08 -22.04 8.19
C LYS A 946 22.62 -20.62 8.23
N VAL A 947 22.62 -19.97 9.40
CA VAL A 947 23.24 -18.65 9.59
C VAL A 947 24.76 -18.77 9.43
N GLY A 948 25.41 -19.76 10.06
CA GLY A 948 26.83 -20.03 9.84
C GLY A 948 27.18 -20.39 8.38
N GLU A 949 26.33 -21.15 7.70
CA GLU A 949 26.46 -21.43 6.26
C GLU A 949 26.31 -20.14 5.42
N LEU A 950 25.37 -19.26 5.77
CA LEU A 950 25.18 -17.95 5.13
C LEU A 950 26.31 -16.98 5.44
N ASP A 951 26.85 -16.96 6.64
CA ASP A 951 28.00 -16.11 7.03
C ASP A 951 29.26 -16.54 6.28
N LEU A 952 29.50 -17.85 6.11
CA LEU A 952 30.57 -18.37 5.25
C LEU A 952 30.37 -18.00 3.78
N ILE A 953 29.11 -17.97 3.29
CA ILE A 953 28.77 -17.48 1.94
C ILE A 953 29.00 -15.97 1.84
N ILE A 954 28.63 -15.17 2.86
CA ILE A 954 28.83 -13.72 2.92
C ILE A 954 30.32 -13.41 2.92
N ILE A 955 31.13 -14.03 3.79
CA ILE A 955 32.60 -13.89 3.79
C ILE A 955 33.19 -14.29 2.43
N GLY A 956 32.67 -15.34 1.80
CA GLY A 956 33.06 -15.76 0.45
C GLY A 956 32.69 -14.75 -0.65
N LEU A 957 31.55 -14.05 -0.51
CA LEU A 957 31.09 -13.01 -1.42
C LEU A 957 31.79 -11.67 -1.19
N GLU A 958 32.08 -11.30 0.05
CA GLU A 958 32.89 -10.13 0.42
C GLU A 958 34.33 -10.29 -0.05
N LYS A 959 34.92 -11.48 0.13
CA LYS A 959 36.23 -11.80 -0.43
C LYS A 959 36.21 -11.68 -1.96
N LYS A 960 35.21 -12.25 -2.64
CA LYS A 960 35.06 -12.09 -4.10
C LYS A 960 34.82 -10.64 -4.52
N ALA A 961 34.08 -9.85 -3.75
CA ALA A 961 33.86 -8.43 -4.02
C ALA A 961 35.15 -7.61 -3.83
N HIS A 962 35.99 -7.97 -2.85
CA HIS A 962 37.32 -7.40 -2.68
C HIS A 962 38.26 -7.80 -3.82
N GLU A 963 38.27 -9.08 -4.21
CA GLU A 963 39.00 -9.59 -5.38
C GLU A 963 38.57 -8.83 -6.65
N PHE A 964 37.27 -8.74 -6.95
CA PHE A 964 36.72 -7.94 -8.06
C PHE A 964 37.08 -6.45 -7.96
N LYS A 965 37.14 -5.88 -6.76
CA LYS A 965 37.55 -4.48 -6.57
C LYS A 965 39.03 -4.30 -6.92
N THR A 966 39.93 -5.16 -6.42
CA THR A 966 41.34 -5.12 -6.83
C THR A 966 41.53 -5.43 -8.31
N LEU A 967 40.70 -6.28 -8.91
CA LEU A 967 40.73 -6.59 -10.33
C LEU A 967 40.26 -5.39 -11.18
N SER A 968 39.24 -4.65 -10.70
CA SER A 968 38.79 -3.39 -11.29
C SER A 968 39.80 -2.24 -11.12
N GLU A 969 40.51 -2.18 -9.99
CA GLU A 969 41.57 -1.19 -9.75
C GLU A 969 42.81 -1.50 -10.61
N ASN A 970 43.17 -2.78 -10.77
CA ASN A 970 44.22 -3.22 -11.70
C ASN A 970 43.84 -2.99 -13.17
N GLN A 971 42.61 -3.32 -13.58
CA GLN A 971 42.09 -3.02 -14.93
C GLN A 971 42.03 -1.52 -15.19
N LYS A 972 41.76 -0.70 -14.16
CA LYS A 972 41.82 0.75 -14.29
C LYS A 972 43.26 1.24 -14.51
N LEU A 973 44.23 0.69 -13.76
CA LEU A 973 45.65 0.99 -13.96
C LEU A 973 46.13 0.55 -15.36
N GLU A 974 45.65 -0.60 -15.85
CA GLU A 974 45.91 -1.12 -17.19
C GLU A 974 45.27 -0.23 -18.28
N ILE A 975 44.04 0.25 -18.07
CA ILE A 975 43.37 1.23 -18.94
C ILE A 975 44.11 2.58 -18.93
N ASP A 976 44.56 3.07 -17.78
CA ASP A 976 45.30 4.33 -17.66
C ASP A 976 46.68 4.21 -18.36
N ASN A 977 47.35 3.06 -18.26
CA ASN A 977 48.57 2.74 -19.02
C ASN A 977 48.29 2.63 -20.54
N LEU A 978 47.22 1.96 -20.94
CA LEU A 978 46.81 1.87 -22.36
C LEU A 978 46.43 3.25 -22.91
N GLN A 979 45.83 4.14 -22.13
CA GLN A 979 45.56 5.53 -22.52
C GLN A 979 46.85 6.35 -22.64
N ALA A 980 47.87 6.10 -21.81
CA ALA A 980 49.20 6.71 -21.97
C ALA A 980 49.88 6.23 -23.27
N ILE A 981 49.83 4.93 -23.56
CA ILE A 981 50.33 4.34 -24.81
C ILE A 981 49.56 4.89 -26.02
N ILE A 982 48.22 5.01 -25.94
CA ILE A 982 47.40 5.62 -26.98
C ILE A 982 47.83 7.07 -27.21
N LYS A 983 48.06 7.88 -26.17
CA LYS A 983 48.58 9.26 -26.33
C LYS A 983 49.97 9.31 -26.97
N GLU A 984 50.85 8.37 -26.65
CA GLU A 984 52.17 8.27 -27.27
C GLU A 984 52.05 7.89 -28.76
N LEU A 985 51.14 6.97 -29.08
CA LEU A 985 50.81 6.58 -30.45
C LEU A 985 50.09 7.72 -31.21
N GLU A 986 49.20 8.48 -30.59
CA GLU A 986 48.58 9.69 -31.15
C GLU A 986 49.64 10.76 -31.44
N GLY A 987 50.63 10.94 -30.56
CA GLY A 987 51.78 11.83 -30.82
C GLY A 987 52.64 11.35 -32.00
N LYS A 988 52.89 10.04 -32.09
CA LYS A 988 53.59 9.41 -33.23
C LYS A 988 52.77 9.47 -34.53
N ILE A 989 51.45 9.34 -34.45
CA ILE A 989 50.51 9.48 -35.57
C ILE A 989 50.49 10.94 -36.02
N ALA A 990 50.37 11.93 -35.14
CA ALA A 990 50.41 13.34 -35.50
C ALA A 990 51.73 13.75 -36.18
N GLN A 991 52.86 13.15 -35.79
CA GLN A 991 54.14 13.32 -36.50
C GLN A 991 54.13 12.59 -37.85
N ALA A 992 53.65 11.34 -37.91
CA ALA A 992 53.52 10.59 -39.17
C ALA A 992 52.53 11.24 -40.15
N GLU A 993 51.46 11.88 -39.67
CA GLU A 993 50.47 12.64 -40.44
C GLU A 993 51.08 13.91 -41.02
N LYS A 994 52.02 14.55 -40.30
CA LYS A 994 52.78 15.71 -40.79
C LYS A 994 53.72 15.32 -41.95
N ASP A 995 54.40 14.19 -41.81
CA ASP A 995 55.25 13.62 -42.86
C ASP A 995 54.42 13.03 -44.02
N GLN A 996 53.23 12.49 -43.72
CA GLN A 996 52.24 12.05 -44.69
C GLN A 996 51.60 13.23 -45.42
N GLN A 997 51.36 14.38 -44.79
CA GLN A 997 50.84 15.59 -45.46
C GLN A 997 51.81 16.13 -46.51
N GLN A 998 53.13 16.07 -46.28
CA GLN A 998 54.11 16.38 -47.33
C GLN A 998 54.02 15.40 -48.51
N ARG A 999 53.85 14.09 -48.24
CA ARG A 999 53.57 13.10 -49.30
C ARG A 999 52.21 13.33 -49.95
N HIS A 1000 51.21 13.80 -49.21
CA HIS A 1000 49.86 14.05 -49.69
C HIS A 1000 49.79 15.28 -50.60
N GLN A 1001 50.62 16.30 -50.39
CA GLN A 1001 50.76 17.41 -51.36
C GLN A 1001 51.35 16.92 -52.69
N GLN A 1002 52.33 16.02 -52.67
CA GLN A 1002 52.88 15.41 -53.90
C GLN A 1002 51.85 14.48 -54.59
N LEU A 1003 51.12 13.68 -53.81
CA LEU A 1003 50.01 12.85 -54.30
C LEU A 1003 48.84 13.69 -54.81
N LEU A 1004 48.53 14.84 -54.22
CA LEU A 1004 47.44 15.72 -54.68
C LEU A 1004 47.68 16.24 -56.10
N VAL A 1005 48.92 16.61 -56.45
CA VAL A 1005 49.26 17.00 -57.83
C VAL A 1005 49.01 15.87 -58.83
N GLN A 1006 49.29 14.62 -58.45
CA GLN A 1006 48.99 13.43 -59.27
C GLN A 1006 47.48 13.15 -59.29
N ILE A 1007 46.80 13.28 -58.15
CA ILE A 1007 45.35 13.09 -58.01
C ILE A 1007 44.59 14.12 -58.83
N THR A 1008 45.02 15.38 -58.95
CA THR A 1008 44.39 16.36 -59.86
C THR A 1008 44.47 15.91 -61.33
N GLN A 1009 45.60 15.36 -61.77
CA GLN A 1009 45.74 14.80 -63.13
C GLN A 1009 44.92 13.51 -63.34
N HIS A 1010 44.63 12.77 -62.27
CA HIS A 1010 43.69 11.65 -62.31
C HIS A 1010 42.23 12.10 -62.20
N LEU A 1011 41.93 13.20 -61.50
CA LEU A 1011 40.59 13.80 -61.43
C LEU A 1011 40.15 14.37 -62.77
N GLU A 1012 41.02 14.97 -63.60
CA GLU A 1012 40.65 15.34 -64.98
C GLU A 1012 40.26 14.13 -65.85
N LYS A 1013 40.81 12.94 -65.56
CA LYS A 1013 40.37 11.68 -66.19
C LYS A 1013 39.08 11.16 -65.55
N LEU A 1014 38.93 11.34 -64.24
CA LEU A 1014 37.73 11.00 -63.48
C LEU A 1014 36.55 11.85 -63.93
N THR A 1015 36.66 13.16 -64.15
CA THR A 1015 35.58 14.00 -64.70
C THR A 1015 35.21 13.64 -66.15
N LYS A 1016 36.12 13.07 -66.93
CA LYS A 1016 35.81 12.46 -68.24
C LYS A 1016 35.15 11.07 -68.11
N LEU A 1017 35.30 10.40 -66.97
CA LEU A 1017 34.55 9.21 -66.61
C LEU A 1017 33.22 9.57 -65.94
N GLU A 1018 33.10 10.65 -65.16
CA GLU A 1018 31.87 11.16 -64.54
C GLU A 1018 30.93 11.75 -65.60
N ASN A 1019 31.42 12.47 -66.61
CA ASN A 1019 30.57 12.82 -67.76
C ASN A 1019 30.11 11.58 -68.57
N ARG A 1020 30.80 10.45 -68.41
CA ARG A 1020 30.36 9.13 -68.90
C ARG A 1020 29.43 8.44 -67.90
N ASN A 1021 29.63 8.65 -66.61
CA ASN A 1021 28.87 8.05 -65.51
C ASN A 1021 27.53 8.76 -65.33
N SER A 1022 27.43 10.07 -65.54
CA SER A 1022 26.16 10.80 -65.58
C SER A 1022 25.42 10.63 -66.90
N LYS A 1023 26.11 10.19 -67.97
CA LYS A 1023 25.41 9.57 -69.09
C LYS A 1023 24.91 8.17 -68.71
N LEU A 1024 25.71 7.36 -68.03
CA LEU A 1024 25.26 6.07 -67.49
C LEU A 1024 24.23 6.20 -66.36
N GLU A 1025 24.12 7.34 -65.67
CA GLU A 1025 23.10 7.64 -64.64
C GLU A 1025 21.83 8.21 -65.30
N LEU A 1026 21.93 8.79 -66.50
CA LEU A 1026 20.78 9.02 -67.38
C LEU A 1026 20.31 7.72 -68.05
N ASP A 1027 21.24 6.87 -68.50
CA ASP A 1027 20.91 5.53 -69.01
C ASP A 1027 20.42 4.63 -67.86
N VAL A 1028 20.89 4.83 -66.60
CA VAL A 1028 20.42 4.13 -65.39
C VAL A 1028 19.17 4.76 -64.81
N THR A 1029 18.91 6.06 -64.89
CA THR A 1029 17.59 6.61 -64.52
C THR A 1029 16.55 6.40 -65.61
N GLU A 1030 16.93 6.28 -66.89
CA GLU A 1030 16.05 5.74 -67.92
C GLU A 1030 15.86 4.24 -67.73
N LEU A 1031 16.88 3.44 -67.37
CA LEU A 1031 16.69 2.02 -66.99
C LEU A 1031 15.93 1.86 -65.68
N GLU A 1032 16.04 2.74 -64.70
CA GLU A 1032 15.25 2.74 -63.46
C GLU A 1032 13.84 3.22 -63.72
N LYS A 1033 13.62 4.14 -64.66
CA LYS A 1033 12.30 4.46 -65.18
C LYS A 1033 11.74 3.32 -66.02
N ARG A 1034 12.57 2.58 -66.78
CA ARG A 1034 12.19 1.34 -67.49
C ARG A 1034 12.02 0.17 -66.55
N ILE A 1035 12.67 0.17 -65.39
CA ILE A 1035 12.51 -0.79 -64.28
C ILE A 1035 11.33 -0.37 -63.41
N GLN A 1036 10.94 0.89 -63.32
CA GLN A 1036 9.68 1.33 -62.71
C GLN A 1036 8.50 1.17 -63.66
N GLU A 1037 8.69 1.32 -64.97
CA GLU A 1037 7.74 0.93 -66.00
C GLU A 1037 7.69 -0.60 -66.14
N LEU A 1038 8.78 -1.34 -65.90
CA LEU A 1038 8.76 -2.81 -65.77
C LEU A 1038 8.35 -3.29 -64.38
N ILE A 1039 8.40 -2.48 -63.32
CA ILE A 1039 7.83 -2.79 -61.99
C ILE A 1039 6.37 -2.39 -61.97
N LEU A 1040 5.93 -1.37 -62.72
CA LEU A 1040 4.51 -1.12 -63.00
C LEU A 1040 3.98 -2.14 -64.00
N TYR A 1041 4.71 -2.52 -65.04
CA TYR A 1041 4.33 -3.63 -65.94
C TYR A 1041 4.49 -5.00 -65.29
N ASN A 1042 5.27 -5.16 -64.21
CA ASN A 1042 5.35 -6.34 -63.33
C ASN A 1042 4.62 -6.11 -61.99
N GLN A 1043 3.88 -5.02 -61.86
CA GLN A 1043 2.77 -4.84 -60.93
C GLN A 1043 1.46 -4.97 -61.68
N ASP A 1044 1.41 -4.75 -62.98
CA ASP A 1044 0.33 -5.17 -63.87
C ASP A 1044 0.54 -6.62 -64.30
N TYR A 1045 1.77 -7.12 -64.50
CA TYR A 1045 2.00 -8.57 -64.53
C TYR A 1045 1.91 -9.20 -63.15
N LYS A 1046 2.15 -8.52 -62.02
CA LYS A 1046 1.75 -9.07 -60.71
C LYS A 1046 0.27 -8.87 -60.40
N ASN A 1047 -0.43 -7.88 -60.93
CA ASN A 1047 -1.89 -7.73 -60.77
C ASN A 1047 -2.63 -8.59 -61.79
N GLU A 1048 -2.02 -8.97 -62.90
CA GLU A 1048 -2.54 -9.96 -63.84
C GLU A 1048 -2.06 -11.37 -63.47
N ILE A 1049 -0.89 -11.57 -62.85
CA ILE A 1049 -0.57 -12.82 -62.14
C ILE A 1049 -1.39 -12.93 -60.86
N ILE A 1050 -1.75 -11.85 -60.15
CA ILE A 1050 -2.70 -11.89 -59.02
C ILE A 1050 -4.14 -11.96 -59.52
N LYS A 1051 -4.52 -11.43 -60.70
CA LYS A 1051 -5.82 -11.78 -61.33
C LYS A 1051 -5.81 -13.17 -61.96
N GLN A 1052 -4.65 -13.76 -62.26
CA GLN A 1052 -4.51 -15.14 -62.71
C GLN A 1052 -4.37 -16.08 -61.52
N ASP A 1053 -3.83 -15.66 -60.36
CA ASP A 1053 -3.85 -16.38 -59.08
C ASP A 1053 -5.15 -16.12 -58.32
N GLU A 1054 -5.89 -15.05 -58.60
CA GLU A 1054 -7.28 -14.87 -58.19
C GLU A 1054 -8.19 -15.56 -59.18
N LYS A 1055 -7.93 -15.62 -60.49
CA LYS A 1055 -8.66 -16.56 -61.37
C LYS A 1055 -8.28 -17.99 -61.12
N ILE A 1056 -7.06 -18.33 -60.72
CA ILE A 1056 -6.68 -19.71 -60.35
C ILE A 1056 -7.13 -19.97 -58.92
N THR A 1057 -7.13 -19.01 -58.00
CA THR A 1057 -7.78 -19.16 -56.68
C THR A 1057 -9.30 -18.99 -56.75
N ILE A 1058 -9.90 -18.55 -57.86
CA ILE A 1058 -11.35 -18.55 -58.15
C ILE A 1058 -11.70 -19.66 -59.16
N LEU A 1059 -10.75 -20.36 -59.77
CA LEU A 1059 -10.95 -21.62 -60.51
C LEU A 1059 -10.39 -22.83 -59.73
N ILE A 1060 -9.77 -22.57 -58.58
CA ILE A 1060 -9.49 -23.46 -57.45
C ILE A 1060 -10.42 -23.10 -56.27
N LYS A 1061 -11.04 -21.90 -56.18
CA LYS A 1061 -12.25 -21.72 -55.34
C LYS A 1061 -13.55 -21.98 -56.08
N GLU A 1062 -13.78 -21.65 -57.35
CA GLU A 1062 -14.79 -22.38 -58.14
C GLU A 1062 -14.28 -23.77 -58.50
N GLY A 1063 -12.99 -24.07 -58.36
CA GLY A 1063 -12.49 -25.44 -58.42
C GLY A 1063 -12.93 -26.22 -57.21
N GLN A 1064 -12.71 -25.70 -56.00
CA GLN A 1064 -13.06 -26.27 -54.70
C GLN A 1064 -14.42 -25.81 -54.16
N THR A 1065 -15.20 -25.04 -54.92
CA THR A 1065 -16.63 -24.78 -54.72
C THR A 1065 -17.44 -25.14 -55.95
N LYS A 1066 -16.87 -25.62 -57.05
CA LYS A 1066 -17.54 -26.62 -57.92
C LYS A 1066 -17.05 -28.02 -57.63
N GLU A 1067 -16.00 -28.24 -56.86
CA GLU A 1067 -15.70 -29.51 -56.18
C GLU A 1067 -16.23 -29.48 -54.75
N SER A 1068 -16.56 -28.33 -54.14
CA SER A 1068 -17.47 -28.25 -52.98
C SER A 1068 -18.86 -27.72 -53.35
N GLU A 1069 -19.22 -27.61 -54.63
CA GLU A 1069 -20.61 -27.70 -55.11
C GLU A 1069 -20.83 -28.94 -55.97
N ILE A 1070 -19.81 -29.69 -56.41
CA ILE A 1070 -19.96 -31.09 -56.83
C ILE A 1070 -19.71 -32.03 -55.66
N LEU A 1071 -18.92 -31.72 -54.63
CA LEU A 1071 -19.06 -32.42 -53.34
C LEU A 1071 -20.20 -31.86 -52.50
N LYS A 1072 -20.76 -30.66 -52.74
CA LYS A 1072 -22.09 -30.31 -52.19
C LYS A 1072 -23.26 -30.58 -53.13
N LEU A 1073 -23.10 -30.95 -54.41
CA LEU A 1073 -24.18 -31.56 -55.20
C LEU A 1073 -24.08 -33.07 -55.20
N ILE A 1074 -22.92 -33.68 -54.98
CA ILE A 1074 -22.83 -35.09 -54.58
C ILE A 1074 -23.27 -35.18 -53.13
N GLN A 1075 -22.77 -34.40 -52.15
CA GLN A 1075 -23.37 -34.40 -50.81
C GLN A 1075 -24.76 -33.74 -50.72
N VAL A 1076 -25.34 -33.10 -51.73
CA VAL A 1076 -26.79 -32.74 -51.72
C VAL A 1076 -27.62 -33.70 -52.56
N ILE A 1077 -27.12 -34.37 -53.59
CA ILE A 1077 -27.86 -35.45 -54.29
C ILE A 1077 -27.76 -36.76 -53.51
N GLU A 1078 -26.68 -37.02 -52.77
CA GLU A 1078 -26.56 -38.14 -51.82
C GLU A 1078 -27.28 -37.82 -50.51
N LYS A 1079 -27.21 -36.58 -49.99
CA LYS A 1079 -28.02 -36.20 -48.82
C LYS A 1079 -29.50 -35.98 -49.15
N GLN A 1080 -29.90 -35.58 -50.36
CA GLN A 1080 -31.30 -35.67 -50.81
C GLN A 1080 -31.66 -37.08 -51.31
N LYS A 1081 -30.80 -38.08 -51.04
CA LYS A 1081 -31.03 -39.52 -51.27
C LYS A 1081 -30.76 -40.36 -50.01
N LEU A 1082 -30.45 -39.71 -48.89
CA LEU A 1082 -30.25 -40.27 -47.53
C LEU A 1082 -30.91 -39.43 -46.40
N ASP A 1083 -31.35 -38.20 -46.69
CA ASP A 1083 -32.32 -37.38 -45.94
C ASP A 1083 -33.61 -37.12 -46.78
N LEU A 1084 -33.84 -37.89 -47.85
CA LEU A 1084 -35.22 -38.16 -48.33
C LEU A 1084 -35.58 -39.57 -47.86
N ILE A 1085 -35.94 -39.65 -46.57
CA ILE A 1085 -35.83 -40.85 -45.74
C ILE A 1085 -34.33 -41.13 -45.46
N ASP A 1086 -33.87 -41.23 -44.20
CA ASP A 1086 -34.64 -41.78 -43.07
C ASP A 1086 -34.97 -40.88 -41.87
N TYR A 1087 -36.18 -41.13 -41.39
CA TYR A 1087 -36.74 -40.72 -40.12
C TYR A 1087 -35.95 -41.37 -38.97
N GLU A 1088 -34.77 -40.85 -38.63
CA GLU A 1088 -33.98 -41.38 -37.50
C GLU A 1088 -33.41 -40.30 -36.57
N LYS A 1089 -32.93 -39.14 -37.08
CA LYS A 1089 -32.57 -37.99 -36.20
C LYS A 1089 -33.72 -36.99 -36.02
N ILE A 1090 -34.42 -36.63 -37.10
CA ILE A 1090 -35.72 -35.97 -36.94
C ILE A 1090 -36.65 -36.90 -36.16
N ILE A 1091 -36.59 -38.23 -36.33
CA ILE A 1091 -37.32 -39.15 -35.44
C ILE A 1091 -36.66 -39.38 -34.07
N ARG A 1092 -35.46 -38.90 -33.74
CA ARG A 1092 -34.95 -38.95 -32.35
C ARG A 1092 -35.18 -37.65 -31.58
N GLU A 1093 -35.04 -36.50 -32.22
CA GLU A 1093 -35.49 -35.22 -31.64
C GLU A 1093 -37.02 -35.10 -31.68
N LEU A 1094 -37.69 -35.75 -32.64
CA LEU A 1094 -39.10 -36.12 -32.48
C LEU A 1094 -39.27 -37.23 -31.46
N LYS A 1095 -38.75 -38.48 -31.50
CA LYS A 1095 -38.99 -39.48 -30.42
C LYS A 1095 -38.63 -38.97 -29.02
N GLN A 1096 -37.83 -37.91 -28.85
CA GLN A 1096 -37.67 -37.22 -27.58
C GLN A 1096 -38.74 -36.13 -27.35
N LYS A 1097 -39.04 -35.23 -28.30
CA LYS A 1097 -40.21 -34.32 -28.21
C LYS A 1097 -41.58 -34.99 -28.37
N ILE A 1098 -41.60 -36.27 -28.73
CA ILE A 1098 -42.71 -37.22 -28.89
C ILE A 1098 -42.58 -38.27 -27.79
N GLN A 1099 -41.52 -38.37 -26.99
CA GLN A 1099 -41.64 -38.97 -25.64
C GLN A 1099 -42.03 -37.91 -24.62
N GLU A 1100 -41.65 -36.64 -24.80
CA GLU A 1100 -42.21 -35.50 -24.07
C GLU A 1100 -43.63 -35.20 -24.54
N LEU A 1101 -43.91 -35.22 -25.86
CA LEU A 1101 -45.29 -35.18 -26.36
C LEU A 1101 -46.04 -36.50 -26.23
N GLU A 1102 -45.46 -37.71 -26.13
CA GLU A 1102 -46.20 -38.92 -25.71
C GLU A 1102 -46.33 -38.98 -24.20
N LEU A 1103 -45.52 -38.31 -23.39
CA LEU A 1103 -45.85 -38.12 -21.96
C LEU A 1103 -46.93 -37.06 -21.82
N ILE A 1104 -46.88 -35.98 -22.61
CA ILE A 1104 -47.95 -34.96 -22.68
C ILE A 1104 -49.16 -35.45 -23.49
N ILE A 1105 -49.09 -36.53 -24.27
CA ILE A 1105 -50.19 -37.19 -25.00
C ILE A 1105 -50.58 -38.52 -24.35
N ILE A 1106 -49.83 -39.11 -23.43
CA ILE A 1106 -50.34 -40.11 -22.48
C ILE A 1106 -50.95 -39.38 -21.27
N GLU A 1107 -50.53 -38.16 -20.96
CA GLU A 1107 -51.25 -37.28 -20.04
C GLU A 1107 -52.40 -36.52 -20.73
N LYS A 1108 -52.26 -36.08 -22.00
CA LYS A 1108 -53.40 -35.58 -22.78
C LYS A 1108 -54.32 -36.68 -23.28
N ASP A 1109 -53.91 -37.95 -23.43
CA ASP A 1109 -54.82 -39.07 -23.72
C ASP A 1109 -55.27 -39.80 -22.47
N LYS A 1110 -54.65 -39.58 -21.29
CA LYS A 1110 -55.42 -39.69 -20.04
C LYS A 1110 -56.51 -38.64 -20.00
N LYS A 1111 -56.20 -37.37 -20.30
CA LYS A 1111 -57.20 -36.29 -20.34
C LYS A 1111 -58.15 -36.36 -21.55
N ILE A 1112 -57.83 -37.07 -22.63
CA ILE A 1112 -58.68 -37.32 -23.81
C ILE A 1112 -59.40 -38.65 -23.69
N VAL A 1113 -58.93 -39.65 -22.93
CA VAL A 1113 -59.78 -40.76 -22.47
C VAL A 1113 -60.73 -40.31 -21.35
N GLU A 1114 -60.37 -39.32 -20.53
CA GLU A 1114 -61.28 -38.66 -19.59
C GLU A 1114 -62.21 -37.65 -20.29
N GLN A 1115 -61.75 -36.91 -21.29
CA GLN A 1115 -62.61 -36.11 -22.16
C GLN A 1115 -63.42 -36.97 -23.13
N GLU A 1116 -63.03 -38.20 -23.48
CA GLU A 1116 -63.87 -39.15 -24.22
C GLU A 1116 -64.86 -39.86 -23.30
N LYS A 1117 -64.53 -40.12 -22.03
CA LYS A 1117 -65.56 -40.43 -21.02
C LYS A 1117 -66.55 -39.27 -20.85
N SER A 1118 -66.09 -38.03 -21.02
CA SER A 1118 -66.94 -36.84 -20.97
C SER A 1118 -67.71 -36.59 -22.28
N ILE A 1119 -67.14 -36.89 -23.44
CA ILE A 1119 -67.76 -36.77 -24.77
C ILE A 1119 -68.71 -37.94 -25.01
N LYS A 1120 -68.43 -39.15 -24.53
CA LYS A 1120 -69.41 -40.25 -24.51
C LYS A 1120 -70.56 -39.95 -23.55
N LYS A 1121 -70.33 -39.31 -22.39
CA LYS A 1121 -71.40 -38.74 -21.56
C LYS A 1121 -72.20 -37.64 -22.28
N LEU A 1122 -71.53 -36.73 -22.99
CA LEU A 1122 -72.19 -35.69 -23.79
C LEU A 1122 -72.92 -36.26 -25.01
N GLN A 1123 -72.47 -37.37 -25.60
CA GLN A 1123 -73.17 -38.09 -26.67
C GLN A 1123 -74.36 -38.88 -26.14
N THR A 1124 -74.31 -39.44 -24.93
CA THR A 1124 -75.51 -39.95 -24.24
C THR A 1124 -76.52 -38.82 -24.00
N LEU A 1125 -76.06 -37.64 -23.54
CA LEU A 1125 -76.92 -36.46 -23.40
C LEU A 1125 -77.43 -35.91 -24.75
N LEU A 1126 -76.64 -35.98 -25.84
CA LEU A 1126 -77.07 -35.52 -27.16
C LEU A 1126 -78.10 -36.47 -27.79
N VAL A 1127 -77.98 -37.78 -27.55
CA VAL A 1127 -79.01 -38.76 -27.92
C VAL A 1127 -80.29 -38.50 -27.11
N GLN A 1128 -80.19 -38.26 -25.80
CA GLN A 1128 -81.35 -37.89 -24.98
C GLN A 1128 -81.99 -36.57 -25.43
N PHE A 1129 -81.20 -35.56 -25.82
CA PHE A 1129 -81.71 -34.31 -26.39
C PHE A 1129 -82.36 -34.52 -27.77
N LYS A 1130 -81.86 -35.46 -28.58
CA LYS A 1130 -82.46 -35.80 -29.87
C LYS A 1130 -83.79 -36.53 -29.69
N THR A 1131 -83.89 -37.46 -28.75
CA THR A 1131 -85.17 -38.10 -28.37
C THR A 1131 -86.16 -37.07 -27.84
N LEU A 1132 -85.76 -36.15 -26.95
CA LEU A 1132 -86.63 -35.06 -26.49
C LEU A 1132 -87.05 -34.10 -27.62
N SER A 1133 -86.18 -33.85 -28.60
CA SER A 1133 -86.53 -33.04 -29.78
C SER A 1133 -87.46 -33.76 -30.76
N GLU A 1134 -87.38 -35.08 -30.84
CA GLU A 1134 -88.25 -35.93 -31.69
C GLU A 1134 -89.60 -36.19 -31.00
N GLU A 1135 -89.64 -36.25 -29.66
CA GLU A 1135 -90.89 -36.25 -28.88
C GLU A 1135 -91.61 -34.90 -28.93
N MET A 1136 -90.92 -33.76 -28.75
CA MET A 1136 -91.55 -32.44 -28.86
C MET A 1136 -92.05 -32.11 -30.27
N ALA A 1137 -91.43 -32.64 -31.32
CA ALA A 1137 -91.92 -32.52 -32.70
C ALA A 1137 -93.11 -33.45 -33.03
N SER A 1138 -93.60 -34.23 -32.05
CA SER A 1138 -94.85 -35.00 -32.15
C SER A 1138 -96.04 -34.34 -31.42
N ILE A 1139 -95.85 -33.11 -30.92
CA ILE A 1139 -96.89 -32.32 -30.22
C ILE A 1139 -97.00 -30.91 -30.86
N ASN A 1140 -97.77 -30.87 -31.97
CA ASN A 1140 -97.98 -29.76 -32.93
C ASN A 1140 -96.88 -29.56 -33.99
#